data_AF-A0A315VFR8-F1
#
_entry.id   AF-A0A315VFR8-F1
#
_cell.length_a   1.000
_cell.length_b   1.000
_cell.length_c   1.000
_cell.angle_alpha   90.00
_cell.angle_beta   90.00
_cell.angle_gamma   90.00
#
_symmetry.space_group_name_H-M   'P 1'
#
loop_
_entity.id
_entity.type
_entity.pdbx_description
1 polymer ?
#
loop_
_entity_poly.entity_id
_entity_poly.type
_entity_poly.pdbx_seq_one_letter_code
_entity_poly.pdbx_strand_id
1 'polypeptide(L)'
;MPSECARVCVRVSVSSQNKHLLSLALFLRAVINGLTAVFLCSSSTVASSRLHHFSDQCSASVAYTTPPHSLTRFSRRLLPALWDMAFHTLYKRICQFFLGMQIVCALDQVKLLNPPEEVLPDHLLRVFYSCDGAATVQLDCVVSFETGSVSTVRIRWWSCVPGDPVIRTVKLNLPDWLVYQADGIVPESHRVLSCLLRASVTYSGSDDTKRSKGSQDVAFLLPKPFFSRPIKQHRLCTAWSKQMLQLTQRFLQKKCPLEQETIHLLSALYASTGESFGITKSLDPYRNELLEHFRVKAVPFPWYDSQLHVQISGASEESSAFLSSFTVPLNKWCQLTLTLQGRTVTVSLAFMDNEERTIKSSEYLLSHSALLDDTEGYFVIGGGKFVQGLEGYFGPVVYYRNRVPHSLSDVAVPDVIKNVNLTGWLQSCQEFLFDITVKISGFTLKAKQQRKSGNVSFCPPEGGTRLAVFHDRMGRDPSNPRCELWEEAAAHRKLATKLAKLLVFKHGGTAVSPSAVGRALYSFSVQKMSQMGSSAAVSKVLPLLLQAGCLADNHALHMSSVLYSSGLGVHKNPIKAWLLALLAAQRDHRLALLHLGHVHQRGLHGLPKDPDLAYAYYANIAKQTTLDRHNPTPQQTFVEDVYLNDDEALNSQTNEDHHIFQWLKLQARRGAADAEQALARMLFWGQQGLSPNIQEAVKHYRRGAVQLQDPVSMYDYAIVLLLGQGVEKDVPKGVTFLKKAMEQGFVPAVNALAWYYEQFEKDYQQAVALWEKADLLGSPDAPLNLGILYSQGLYPGKPADQHVAYKFYLKSAERGHLRAAVFLADVWATGIPGYVERRPSDAVSWVKWAAEQNGYLGSVLRKALDSYLKSDMYVLFSNSIRQQTPESGYSPAQFNVAYICDQNAAGFLDPAYATRCMWRYYNLTIQSEKPDPYAFIRMGDLLYEGSDSREKDFSSAAHMYSLAALRNDPQGWYNLGLLAEDGYRLPLPVLIDLGLSELYLADKNLLLSTLYKRCRDSDDADSYLPCSLALLKVFLRSFEKHYVAAVIKVSVAVAVVATPTLLVIVLGVLRRRTDDPES
;
A
#
# COMPACT_ATOMS: atom_id res chain seq x y z
N MET A 1 43.28 -39.02 -42.08
CA MET A 1 44.30 -39.44 -41.09
C MET A 1 45.65 -38.88 -41.52
N PRO A 2 46.61 -38.64 -40.60
CA PRO A 2 46.47 -38.30 -39.18
C PRO A 2 47.37 -37.09 -38.79
N SER A 3 47.62 -36.87 -37.49
CA SER A 3 48.74 -36.10 -36.87
C SER A 3 48.97 -34.61 -37.30
N GLU A 4 49.21 -33.65 -36.41
CA GLU A 4 49.35 -33.62 -34.94
C GLU A 4 48.85 -32.26 -34.41
N CYS A 5 48.55 -32.13 -33.11
CA CYS A 5 47.91 -30.91 -32.56
C CYS A 5 48.61 -30.36 -31.31
N ALA A 6 48.93 -29.06 -31.34
CA ALA A 6 49.17 -28.25 -30.14
C ALA A 6 47.84 -27.66 -29.61
N ARG A 7 47.64 -27.55 -28.28
CA ARG A 7 46.55 -26.81 -27.57
C ARG A 7 46.61 -27.02 -26.02
N VAL A 8 45.68 -26.37 -25.30
CA VAL A 8 45.05 -26.74 -23.99
C VAL A 8 45.67 -26.21 -22.65
N CYS A 9 45.25 -25.01 -22.23
CA CYS A 9 44.31 -24.69 -21.11
C CYS A 9 44.08 -25.68 -19.92
N VAL A 10 43.63 -25.34 -18.69
CA VAL A 10 43.35 -24.08 -17.94
C VAL A 10 43.70 -24.33 -16.46
N ARG A 11 44.07 -23.32 -15.65
CA ARG A 11 44.46 -23.46 -14.21
C ARG A 11 45.73 -24.38 -14.09
N VAL A 12 46.21 -24.99 -12.99
CA VAL A 12 45.64 -25.54 -11.73
C VAL A 12 46.72 -25.65 -10.60
N SER A 13 46.27 -25.45 -9.35
CA SER A 13 46.69 -26.11 -8.07
C SER A 13 48.03 -25.88 -7.32
N VAL A 14 47.93 -26.30 -6.05
CA VAL A 14 48.93 -26.67 -5.02
C VAL A 14 49.75 -25.57 -4.33
N SER A 15 49.62 -25.53 -3.00
CA SER A 15 50.78 -25.40 -2.12
C SER A 15 50.74 -26.50 -1.04
N SER A 16 51.89 -27.13 -0.80
CA SER A 16 52.13 -28.05 0.32
C SER A 16 53.65 -28.19 0.51
N GLN A 17 54.14 -28.19 1.75
CA GLN A 17 55.51 -28.61 2.05
C GLN A 17 55.60 -29.31 3.42
N ASN A 18 56.29 -30.46 3.43
CA ASN A 18 56.75 -31.20 4.60
C ASN A 18 58.28 -31.17 4.63
N LYS A 19 58.88 -31.22 5.84
CA LYS A 19 60.19 -31.85 6.23
C LYS A 19 60.51 -31.42 7.69
N HIS A 20 60.78 -32.33 8.64
CA HIS A 20 62.05 -33.07 8.92
C HIS A 20 63.21 -32.16 9.39
N LEU A 21 64.04 -32.47 10.41
CA LEU A 21 64.15 -33.60 11.37
C LEU A 21 65.14 -33.22 12.53
N LEU A 22 65.37 -34.15 13.50
CA LEU A 22 66.45 -34.16 14.55
C LEU A 22 66.30 -33.14 15.73
N SER A 23 66.14 -33.52 17.01
CA SER A 23 67.02 -34.20 18.03
C SER A 23 67.99 -33.22 18.75
N LEU A 24 68.27 -33.18 20.07
CA LEU A 24 68.36 -34.13 21.22
C LEU A 24 67.61 -33.51 22.47
N ALA A 25 66.96 -34.20 23.42
CA ALA A 25 67.37 -35.19 24.45
C ALA A 25 67.73 -34.64 25.87
N LEU A 26 67.19 -35.31 26.91
CA LEU A 26 67.61 -35.40 28.34
C LEU A 26 67.14 -34.37 29.43
N PHE A 27 66.83 -34.97 30.61
CA PHE A 27 67.05 -34.54 32.01
C PHE A 27 66.09 -33.58 32.79
N LEU A 28 65.14 -34.23 33.51
CA LEU A 28 64.97 -34.26 34.99
C LEU A 28 64.61 -33.00 35.84
N ARG A 29 63.59 -33.19 36.71
CA ARG A 29 63.32 -32.67 38.10
C ARG A 29 63.55 -31.16 38.39
N ALA A 30 62.71 -30.45 39.17
CA ALA A 30 62.16 -30.82 40.49
C ALA A 30 60.94 -29.88 40.86
N VAL A 31 59.95 -30.30 41.68
CA VAL A 31 59.77 -30.02 43.15
C VAL A 31 59.34 -28.56 43.50
N ILE A 32 58.36 -28.24 44.38
CA ILE A 32 57.19 -28.97 44.95
C ILE A 32 56.27 -28.00 45.76
N ASN A 33 54.97 -28.33 45.93
CA ASN A 33 53.99 -27.86 46.96
C ASN A 33 53.62 -26.37 47.19
N GLY A 34 52.40 -26.13 47.71
CA GLY A 34 51.94 -24.86 48.31
C GLY A 34 50.41 -24.77 48.50
N LEU A 35 49.91 -24.90 49.75
CA LEU A 35 48.48 -24.83 50.14
C LEU A 35 48.28 -23.84 51.33
N THR A 36 47.02 -23.63 51.77
CA THR A 36 46.50 -22.78 52.89
C THR A 36 46.21 -21.29 52.56
N ALA A 37 45.22 -20.54 53.10
CA ALA A 37 44.25 -20.62 54.24
C ALA A 37 44.70 -19.85 55.52
N VAL A 38 43.85 -19.16 56.33
CA VAL A 38 42.36 -19.02 56.36
C VAL A 38 41.82 -17.82 57.23
N PHE A 39 40.57 -17.36 56.98
CA PHE A 39 39.63 -16.52 57.80
C PHE A 39 39.92 -15.06 58.26
N LEU A 40 38.83 -14.25 58.24
CA LEU A 40 38.28 -13.29 59.24
C LEU A 40 37.55 -12.11 58.51
N CYS A 41 36.58 -11.36 59.03
CA CYS A 41 35.32 -11.52 59.81
C CYS A 41 34.92 -10.13 60.37
N SER A 42 33.61 -9.82 60.55
CA SER A 42 33.05 -8.59 61.20
C SER A 42 33.30 -7.25 60.42
N SER A 43 32.65 -6.08 60.62
CA SER A 43 31.36 -5.60 61.22
C SER A 43 31.25 -4.05 61.08
N SER A 44 30.11 -3.34 61.05
CA SER A 44 28.68 -3.67 60.81
C SER A 44 27.74 -2.43 60.80
N THR A 45 26.78 -2.37 59.86
CA THR A 45 25.35 -1.93 60.03
C THR A 45 24.92 -0.45 60.18
N VAL A 46 23.57 -0.24 60.07
CA VAL A 46 22.74 0.98 60.32
C VAL A 46 22.80 2.03 59.19
N ALA A 47 21.73 2.64 58.65
CA ALA A 47 20.24 2.51 58.61
C ALA A 47 19.70 3.66 57.69
N SER A 48 18.44 3.84 57.24
CA SER A 48 17.22 3.04 56.98
C SER A 48 16.14 3.94 56.31
N SER A 49 14.94 3.42 55.97
CA SER A 49 13.67 4.18 55.71
C SER A 49 13.59 4.96 54.36
N ARG A 50 12.45 5.39 53.75
CA ARG A 50 10.95 5.28 53.88
C ARG A 50 10.34 5.96 52.60
N LEU A 51 9.07 5.95 52.13
CA LEU A 51 7.70 5.41 52.40
C LEU A 51 7.08 5.04 51.01
N HIS A 52 6.13 4.11 50.84
CA HIS A 52 4.64 4.23 50.81
C HIS A 52 4.01 5.46 50.08
N HIS A 53 2.96 5.38 49.23
CA HIS A 53 1.65 4.66 49.19
C HIS A 53 0.53 5.21 50.10
N PHE A 54 -0.62 5.58 49.51
CA PHE A 54 -2.04 5.51 49.95
C PHE A 54 -2.91 6.19 48.85
N SER A 55 -4.20 5.91 48.61
CA SER A 55 -5.18 4.89 49.07
C SER A 55 -6.01 4.44 47.82
N ASP A 56 -6.93 3.47 47.81
CA ASP A 56 -7.80 2.89 48.85
C ASP A 56 -7.98 1.35 48.75
N GLN A 57 -8.74 0.78 49.70
CA GLN A 57 -8.82 -0.65 50.02
C GLN A 57 -10.06 -1.34 49.38
N CYS A 58 -10.25 -2.68 49.40
CA CYS A 58 -10.50 -3.51 50.59
C CYS A 58 -10.24 -5.03 50.38
N SER A 59 -9.64 -5.66 51.42
CA SER A 59 -9.85 -7.04 51.95
C SER A 59 -10.01 -8.27 51.03
N ALA A 60 -9.42 -9.45 51.31
CA ALA A 60 -8.43 -9.85 52.34
C ALA A 60 -7.83 -11.26 52.07
N SER A 61 -6.60 -11.51 52.58
CA SER A 61 -5.97 -12.79 53.04
C SER A 61 -5.98 -14.05 52.12
N VAL A 62 -5.01 -15.00 52.14
CA VAL A 62 -4.05 -15.53 53.15
C VAL A 62 -2.65 -15.88 52.53
N ALA A 63 -1.65 -16.14 53.37
CA ALA A 63 -0.18 -16.22 53.21
C ALA A 63 0.52 -17.39 52.43
N TYR A 64 1.76 -17.11 51.95
CA TYR A 64 3.09 -17.80 52.07
C TYR A 64 3.22 -19.35 52.31
N THR A 65 4.31 -20.12 52.00
CA THR A 65 5.72 -19.89 51.52
C THR A 65 6.41 -21.19 50.96
N THR A 66 7.18 -21.11 49.85
CA THR A 66 8.58 -21.62 49.51
C THR A 66 9.27 -22.86 50.19
N PRO A 67 10.46 -23.38 49.73
CA PRO A 67 11.15 -23.56 48.41
C PRO A 67 11.81 -25.01 48.32
N PRO A 68 13.10 -25.32 47.91
CA PRO A 68 14.12 -24.76 46.98
C PRO A 68 14.88 -25.78 46.03
N HIS A 69 15.84 -25.24 45.25
CA HIS A 69 17.13 -25.83 44.74
C HIS A 69 17.36 -26.20 43.25
N SER A 70 18.64 -26.09 42.85
CA SER A 70 19.21 -26.20 41.48
C SER A 70 20.76 -26.36 41.52
N LEU A 71 21.38 -26.85 40.42
CA LEU A 71 22.82 -26.85 39.98
C LEU A 71 23.01 -28.02 38.96
N THR A 72 24.00 -28.14 38.05
CA THR A 72 25.35 -27.55 37.83
C THR A 72 25.60 -27.10 36.35
N ARG A 73 26.86 -26.82 35.93
CA ARG A 73 27.28 -26.22 34.64
C ARG A 73 28.56 -26.86 34.04
N PHE A 74 28.68 -26.87 32.70
CA PHE A 74 29.93 -26.91 31.86
C PHE A 74 30.83 -28.18 31.96
N SER A 75 31.65 -28.61 30.97
CA SER A 75 32.38 -27.85 29.91
C SER A 75 32.93 -28.66 28.69
N ARG A 76 33.13 -27.96 27.56
CA ARG A 76 34.25 -28.06 26.56
C ARG A 76 34.37 -29.27 25.59
N ARG A 77 35.36 -29.15 24.68
CA ARG A 77 35.44 -29.69 23.29
C ARG A 77 36.92 -29.92 22.87
N LEU A 78 37.16 -30.85 21.93
CA LEU A 78 38.30 -30.94 20.96
C LEU A 78 39.75 -31.31 21.41
N LEU A 79 40.23 -32.49 20.95
CA LEU A 79 41.45 -32.76 20.13
C LEU A 79 42.90 -32.39 20.64
N PRO A 80 44.00 -32.88 20.01
CA PRO A 80 44.35 -34.25 19.53
C PRO A 80 45.87 -34.59 19.76
N ALA A 81 46.49 -35.35 18.82
CA ALA A 81 47.94 -35.52 18.54
C ALA A 81 48.72 -36.55 19.39
N LEU A 82 49.73 -37.29 18.88
CA LEU A 82 50.26 -37.49 17.50
C LEU A 82 51.17 -38.75 17.46
N TRP A 83 51.05 -39.64 16.46
CA TRP A 83 52.14 -40.17 15.59
C TRP A 83 51.69 -41.31 14.66
N ASP A 84 52.54 -41.64 13.67
CA ASP A 84 52.16 -42.26 12.40
C ASP A 84 52.77 -43.65 12.12
N MET A 85 51.99 -44.44 11.36
CA MET A 85 52.33 -45.56 10.46
C MET A 85 53.23 -46.76 10.87
N ALA A 86 52.85 -47.91 10.28
CA ALA A 86 53.71 -49.01 9.86
C ALA A 86 54.23 -50.05 10.88
N PHE A 87 53.42 -50.43 11.89
CA PHE A 87 53.47 -51.81 12.41
C PHE A 87 52.41 -52.70 11.72
N HIS A 88 52.65 -52.98 10.43
CA HIS A 88 51.93 -54.03 9.71
C HIS A 88 52.23 -55.42 10.32
N THR A 89 51.53 -56.45 9.83
CA THR A 89 51.95 -57.87 9.85
C THR A 89 52.23 -58.60 11.18
N LEU A 90 52.03 -58.03 12.38
CA LEU A 90 52.14 -58.80 13.64
C LEU A 90 50.79 -59.23 14.27
N TYR A 91 49.87 -58.30 14.54
CA TYR A 91 48.61 -58.63 15.26
C TYR A 91 47.75 -59.68 14.52
N LYS A 92 47.82 -59.69 13.17
CA LYS A 92 47.11 -60.64 12.30
C LYS A 92 47.63 -62.09 12.35
N ARG A 93 48.56 -62.41 13.26
CA ARG A 93 48.97 -63.79 13.61
C ARG A 93 48.93 -64.12 15.11
N ILE A 94 48.82 -63.13 16.00
CA ILE A 94 48.70 -63.40 17.45
C ILE A 94 47.28 -63.83 17.82
N CYS A 95 46.24 -63.33 17.13
CA CYS A 95 44.84 -63.75 17.29
C CYS A 95 44.51 -65.17 16.78
N GLN A 96 45.46 -66.11 16.79
CA GLN A 96 45.23 -67.50 16.39
C GLN A 96 45.92 -68.56 17.27
N PHE A 97 46.56 -68.17 18.38
CA PHE A 97 47.22 -69.11 19.30
C PHE A 97 46.94 -68.74 20.77
N PHE A 98 46.06 -69.53 21.42
CA PHE A 98 45.53 -69.37 22.79
C PHE A 98 44.73 -68.07 23.04
N LEU A 99 43.48 -68.07 23.51
CA LEU A 99 42.60 -69.17 23.95
C LEU A 99 43.18 -69.96 25.15
N GLY A 100 43.20 -69.33 26.32
CA GLY A 100 43.57 -69.93 27.59
C GLY A 100 43.16 -69.04 28.78
N MET A 101 42.54 -69.65 29.79
CA MET A 101 42.11 -69.09 31.09
C MET A 101 41.05 -67.96 31.07
N GLN A 102 39.90 -68.30 31.65
CA GLN A 102 38.82 -67.37 31.96
C GLN A 102 39.17 -66.51 33.19
N ILE A 103 38.78 -65.23 33.17
CA ILE A 103 38.12 -64.61 34.34
C ILE A 103 36.86 -63.94 33.82
N VAL A 104 35.73 -64.63 33.97
CA VAL A 104 34.41 -64.08 33.63
C VAL A 104 33.88 -63.31 34.84
N CYS A 105 34.10 -62.00 34.83
CA CYS A 105 33.23 -61.06 35.53
C CYS A 105 32.29 -60.43 34.51
N ALA A 106 31.38 -61.26 33.99
CA ALA A 106 30.19 -60.73 33.34
C ALA A 106 29.39 -59.91 34.38
N LEU A 107 28.76 -58.85 33.89
CA LEU A 107 27.90 -57.95 34.66
C LEU A 107 26.72 -57.62 33.76
N ASP A 108 25.51 -57.70 34.30
CA ASP A 108 24.28 -57.25 33.63
C ASP A 108 24.47 -55.84 33.03
N GLN A 109 24.21 -55.70 31.73
CA GLN A 109 24.19 -54.39 31.06
C GLN A 109 22.86 -54.18 30.35
N VAL A 110 22.40 -52.93 30.36
CA VAL A 110 21.31 -52.43 29.53
C VAL A 110 21.71 -51.05 29.03
N LYS A 111 21.54 -50.76 27.73
CA LYS A 111 21.71 -49.41 27.16
C LYS A 111 20.70 -49.10 26.06
N LEU A 112 20.16 -47.89 26.08
CA LEU A 112 19.31 -47.29 25.07
C LEU A 112 20.20 -46.63 24.00
N LEU A 113 20.32 -47.25 22.82
CA LEU A 113 21.29 -46.79 21.80
C LEU A 113 20.80 -45.61 20.94
N ASN A 114 19.49 -45.42 20.80
CA ASN A 114 18.88 -44.33 20.02
C ASN A 114 17.50 -43.90 20.57
N PRO A 115 17.40 -43.50 21.85
CA PRO A 115 16.19 -42.85 22.35
C PRO A 115 15.92 -41.57 21.53
N PRO A 116 14.65 -41.27 21.18
CA PRO A 116 14.31 -40.02 20.52
C PRO A 116 14.32 -38.87 21.54
N GLU A 117 14.63 -37.64 21.11
CA GLU A 117 14.60 -36.46 22.00
C GLU A 117 13.16 -36.03 22.33
N GLU A 118 12.22 -36.27 21.40
CA GLU A 118 10.81 -35.94 21.53
C GLU A 118 9.94 -37.21 21.64
N VAL A 119 8.73 -37.05 22.19
CA VAL A 119 7.66 -38.05 22.10
C VAL A 119 7.20 -38.17 20.64
N LEU A 120 7.63 -39.25 19.96
CA LEU A 120 7.30 -39.56 18.56
C LEU A 120 6.54 -40.90 18.45
N PRO A 121 5.54 -41.02 17.55
CA PRO A 121 4.89 -42.29 17.27
C PRO A 121 5.84 -43.28 16.58
N ASP A 122 5.61 -44.57 16.80
CA ASP A 122 6.15 -45.69 15.99
C ASP A 122 7.69 -45.82 15.89
N HIS A 123 8.47 -45.04 16.64
CA HIS A 123 9.94 -45.02 16.61
C HIS A 123 10.58 -46.40 16.85
N LEU A 124 11.71 -46.66 16.17
CA LEU A 124 12.45 -47.93 16.28
C LEU A 124 13.65 -47.78 17.22
N LEU A 125 13.41 -48.11 18.49
CA LEU A 125 14.40 -48.12 19.56
C LEU A 125 15.30 -49.37 19.48
N ARG A 126 16.61 -49.19 19.62
CA ARG A 126 17.61 -50.26 19.76
C ARG A 126 18.04 -50.32 21.22
N VAL A 127 17.76 -51.46 21.86
CA VAL A 127 18.17 -51.75 23.24
C VAL A 127 19.29 -52.77 23.20
N PHE A 128 20.47 -52.39 23.67
CA PHE A 128 21.59 -53.29 23.93
C PHE A 128 21.41 -53.90 25.33
N TYR A 129 21.61 -55.20 25.47
CA TYR A 129 21.62 -55.85 26.79
C TYR A 129 22.48 -57.12 26.85
N SER A 130 23.01 -57.41 28.02
CA SER A 130 23.60 -58.70 28.42
C SER A 130 23.11 -59.04 29.83
N CYS A 131 22.96 -60.32 30.14
CA CYS A 131 22.61 -60.76 31.50
C CYS A 131 23.41 -61.99 31.92
N ASP A 132 23.72 -62.06 33.21
CA ASP A 132 24.59 -63.10 33.77
C ASP A 132 23.82 -64.39 34.13
N GLY A 133 22.49 -64.28 34.23
CA GLY A 133 21.58 -65.40 34.46
C GLY A 133 20.21 -65.22 33.81
N ALA A 134 19.27 -66.11 34.14
CA ALA A 134 17.90 -66.07 33.63
C ALA A 134 17.13 -64.86 34.19
N ALA A 135 17.12 -63.76 33.44
CA ALA A 135 16.51 -62.49 33.83
C ALA A 135 15.40 -62.06 32.86
N THR A 136 14.70 -60.98 33.17
CA THR A 136 13.79 -60.28 32.23
C THR A 136 14.22 -58.83 32.02
N VAL A 137 14.36 -58.44 30.76
CA VAL A 137 14.54 -57.04 30.36
C VAL A 137 13.16 -56.41 30.25
N GLN A 138 12.94 -55.28 30.92
CA GLN A 138 11.65 -54.57 30.97
C GLN A 138 11.87 -53.13 30.50
N LEU A 139 11.00 -52.66 29.60
CA LEU A 139 10.99 -51.31 29.04
C LEU A 139 9.69 -50.61 29.46
N ASP A 140 9.83 -49.64 30.36
CA ASP A 140 8.74 -48.81 30.88
C ASP A 140 8.86 -47.37 30.38
N CYS A 141 7.73 -46.67 30.32
CA CYS A 141 7.63 -45.22 30.23
C CYS A 141 7.02 -44.69 31.54
N VAL A 142 7.78 -43.84 32.24
CA VAL A 142 7.34 -43.15 33.46
C VAL A 142 6.91 -41.75 33.07
N VAL A 143 5.66 -41.38 33.38
CA VAL A 143 5.04 -40.12 32.99
C VAL A 143 4.60 -39.37 34.25
N SER A 144 4.99 -38.11 34.38
CA SER A 144 4.52 -37.22 35.46
C SER A 144 3.57 -36.16 34.92
N PHE A 145 2.47 -35.89 35.64
CA PHE A 145 1.45 -34.91 35.25
C PHE A 145 1.56 -33.63 36.08
N GLU A 146 1.01 -32.51 35.57
CA GLU A 146 0.95 -31.23 36.32
C GLU A 146 0.20 -31.37 37.67
N THR A 147 -0.65 -32.37 37.81
CA THR A 147 -1.39 -32.72 39.06
C THR A 147 -0.53 -33.44 40.10
N GLY A 148 0.77 -33.66 39.85
CA GLY A 148 1.70 -34.35 40.76
C GLY A 148 1.60 -35.88 40.77
N SER A 149 0.67 -36.47 40.02
CA SER A 149 0.59 -37.93 39.87
C SER A 149 1.67 -38.45 38.91
N VAL A 150 2.12 -39.68 39.15
CA VAL A 150 3.09 -40.40 38.31
C VAL A 150 2.48 -41.73 37.86
N SER A 151 2.51 -41.99 36.56
CA SER A 151 2.03 -43.23 35.95
C SER A 151 3.17 -43.99 35.27
N THR A 152 3.20 -45.31 35.43
CA THR A 152 4.22 -46.19 34.84
C THR A 152 3.59 -47.10 33.79
N VAL A 153 3.76 -46.75 32.52
CA VAL A 153 3.27 -47.51 31.37
C VAL A 153 4.33 -48.52 30.93
N ARG A 154 4.07 -49.81 31.13
CA ARG A 154 4.95 -50.88 30.63
C ARG A 154 4.79 -51.03 29.11
N ILE A 155 5.81 -50.69 28.33
CA ILE A 155 5.78 -50.78 26.86
C ILE A 155 5.98 -52.23 26.42
N ARG A 156 7.05 -52.88 26.89
CA ARG A 156 7.39 -54.25 26.50
C ARG A 156 8.35 -54.89 27.50
N TRP A 157 8.38 -56.22 27.54
CA TRP A 157 9.38 -56.99 28.27
C TRP A 157 9.73 -58.27 27.49
N TRP A 158 10.87 -58.88 27.81
CA TRP A 158 11.30 -60.17 27.26
C TRP A 158 12.27 -60.88 28.21
N SER A 159 12.38 -62.21 28.06
CA SER A 159 13.41 -63.00 28.74
C SER A 159 14.80 -62.73 28.17
N CYS A 160 15.78 -62.73 29.06
CA CYS A 160 17.20 -62.66 28.74
C CYS A 160 17.78 -64.08 28.84
N VAL A 161 18.54 -64.50 27.83
CA VAL A 161 19.30 -65.76 27.85
C VAL A 161 20.74 -65.39 28.18
N PRO A 162 21.39 -66.02 29.17
CA PRO A 162 22.78 -65.70 29.52
C PRO A 162 23.73 -66.09 28.38
N GLY A 163 24.63 -65.16 28.02
CA GLY A 163 25.51 -65.28 26.86
C GLY A 163 25.94 -63.92 26.30
N ASP A 164 26.34 -63.90 25.03
CA ASP A 164 26.85 -62.70 24.35
C ASP A 164 25.83 -61.53 24.31
N PRO A 165 26.30 -60.27 24.34
CA PRO A 165 25.44 -59.09 24.36
C PRO A 165 24.60 -58.94 23.09
N VAL A 166 23.28 -58.77 23.27
CA VAL A 166 22.28 -58.70 22.19
C VAL A 166 21.81 -57.26 21.99
N ILE A 167 21.74 -56.82 20.72
CA ILE A 167 21.01 -55.59 20.33
C ILE A 167 19.65 -55.99 19.79
N ARG A 168 18.57 -55.54 20.45
CA ARG A 168 17.19 -55.79 20.02
C ARG A 168 16.50 -54.51 19.57
N THR A 169 15.91 -54.55 18.38
CA THR A 169 14.99 -53.50 17.90
C THR A 169 13.60 -53.68 18.52
N VAL A 170 13.03 -52.60 19.02
CA VAL A 170 11.71 -52.54 19.66
C VAL A 170 10.96 -51.32 19.11
N LYS A 171 9.75 -51.55 18.57
CA LYS A 171 8.85 -50.47 18.20
C LYS A 171 8.30 -49.81 19.47
N LEU A 172 8.48 -48.50 19.59
CA LEU A 172 8.23 -47.72 20.81
C LEU A 172 6.76 -47.25 20.85
N ASN A 173 5.85 -48.19 21.12
CA ASN A 173 4.41 -47.93 21.18
C ASN A 173 4.04 -47.18 22.49
N LEU A 174 4.07 -45.85 22.46
CA LEU A 174 3.57 -45.00 23.55
C LEU A 174 2.03 -44.89 23.52
N PRO A 175 1.38 -44.52 24.65
CA PRO A 175 -0.06 -44.30 24.69
C PRO A 175 -0.52 -43.16 23.79
N ASP A 176 -1.70 -43.30 23.19
CA ASP A 176 -2.23 -42.29 22.27
C ASP A 176 -2.41 -40.91 22.94
N TRP A 177 -2.87 -40.88 24.19
CA TRP A 177 -3.05 -39.64 24.98
C TRP A 177 -1.74 -38.91 25.32
N LEU A 178 -0.58 -39.57 25.15
CA LEU A 178 0.75 -39.00 25.37
C LEU A 178 1.35 -38.44 24.07
N VAL A 179 1.07 -39.08 22.94
CA VAL A 179 1.65 -38.78 21.61
C VAL A 179 0.78 -37.82 20.81
N TYR A 180 -0.54 -38.00 20.85
CA TYR A 180 -1.49 -37.30 20.00
C TYR A 180 -2.35 -36.31 20.79
N GLN A 181 -2.99 -35.38 20.08
CA GLN A 181 -4.02 -34.51 20.63
C GLN A 181 -5.26 -35.31 21.06
N ALA A 182 -6.03 -34.82 22.03
CA ALA A 182 -7.31 -35.42 22.40
C ALA A 182 -8.35 -35.24 21.28
N ASP A 183 -9.10 -36.30 20.97
CA ASP A 183 -10.19 -36.29 20.01
C ASP A 183 -11.38 -37.13 20.52
N GLY A 184 -12.38 -37.41 19.67
CA GLY A 184 -13.56 -38.19 20.08
C GLY A 184 -13.29 -39.68 20.41
N ILE A 185 -12.08 -40.17 20.12
CA ILE A 185 -11.63 -41.56 20.26
C ILE A 185 -10.40 -41.65 21.18
N VAL A 186 -9.50 -40.66 21.17
CA VAL A 186 -8.36 -40.52 22.10
C VAL A 186 -8.79 -39.75 23.35
N PRO A 187 -9.05 -40.42 24.49
CA PRO A 187 -9.51 -39.75 25.70
C PRO A 187 -8.44 -38.82 26.30
N GLU A 188 -8.90 -37.67 26.79
CA GLU A 188 -8.20 -36.65 27.59
C GLU A 188 -6.65 -36.74 27.64
N SER A 189 -6.01 -36.20 26.60
CA SER A 189 -4.57 -35.89 26.59
C SER A 189 -4.22 -34.82 27.64
N HIS A 190 -4.02 -35.24 28.90
CA HIS A 190 -3.59 -34.37 29.99
C HIS A 190 -2.21 -33.73 29.74
N ARG A 191 -1.93 -32.62 30.45
CA ARG A 191 -0.61 -31.99 30.46
C ARG A 191 0.40 -32.82 31.25
N VAL A 192 1.56 -33.05 30.64
CA VAL A 192 2.65 -33.89 31.13
C VAL A 192 3.86 -33.02 31.41
N LEU A 193 4.37 -33.07 32.65
CA LEU A 193 5.56 -32.33 33.07
C LEU A 193 6.85 -33.01 32.57
N SER A 194 6.93 -34.33 32.67
CA SER A 194 8.07 -35.11 32.18
C SER A 194 7.68 -36.50 31.72
N CYS A 195 8.45 -37.01 30.76
CA CYS A 195 8.32 -38.34 30.21
C CYS A 195 9.72 -38.99 30.21
N LEU A 196 9.81 -40.21 30.76
CA LEU A 196 11.09 -40.87 31.05
C LEU A 196 11.01 -42.33 30.61
N LEU A 197 11.82 -42.69 29.63
CA LEU A 197 11.96 -44.05 29.12
C LEU A 197 12.99 -44.80 29.98
N ARG A 198 12.62 -45.95 30.53
CA ARG A 198 13.45 -46.75 31.45
C ARG A 198 13.57 -48.17 30.92
N ALA A 199 14.80 -48.63 30.72
CA ALA A 199 15.09 -50.04 30.44
C ALA A 199 15.83 -50.67 31.63
N SER A 200 15.42 -51.84 32.09
CA SER A 200 16.07 -52.53 33.22
C SER A 200 16.07 -54.05 33.12
N VAL A 201 17.17 -54.68 33.52
CA VAL A 201 17.28 -56.12 33.78
C VAL A 201 16.81 -56.40 35.20
N THR A 202 15.86 -57.33 35.32
CA THR A 202 15.22 -57.70 36.58
C THR A 202 15.10 -59.22 36.72
N TYR A 203 15.47 -59.74 37.88
CA TYR A 203 15.32 -61.15 38.21
C TYR A 203 14.02 -61.42 38.96
N SER A 204 13.47 -62.62 38.78
CA SER A 204 12.45 -63.18 39.67
C SER A 204 13.11 -63.59 40.99
N GLY A 205 12.92 -62.78 42.04
CA GLY A 205 13.21 -63.22 43.41
C GLY A 205 12.23 -64.31 43.86
N SER A 206 12.56 -65.02 44.95
CA SER A 206 11.68 -66.05 45.54
C SER A 206 10.45 -65.51 46.26
N ASP A 207 10.32 -64.18 46.37
CA ASP A 207 9.11 -63.45 46.76
C ASP A 207 8.60 -62.66 45.54
N ASP A 208 7.37 -62.93 45.09
CA ASP A 208 6.75 -62.29 43.91
C ASP A 208 6.68 -60.75 43.99
N THR A 209 6.80 -60.19 45.19
CA THR A 209 6.76 -58.73 45.45
C THR A 209 8.11 -58.02 45.35
N LYS A 210 9.25 -58.76 45.33
CA LYS A 210 10.61 -58.18 45.38
C LYS A 210 11.52 -58.69 44.27
N ARG A 211 11.37 -58.11 43.08
CA ARG A 211 12.32 -58.28 41.97
C ARG A 211 13.59 -57.48 42.22
N SER A 212 14.74 -58.15 42.26
CA SER A 212 16.05 -57.48 42.25
C SER A 212 16.31 -56.87 40.87
N LYS A 213 16.90 -55.67 40.85
CA LYS A 213 17.40 -55.01 39.63
C LYS A 213 18.89 -55.32 39.50
N GLY A 214 19.31 -55.87 38.37
CA GLY A 214 20.73 -56.03 38.05
C GLY A 214 21.32 -54.76 37.42
N SER A 215 20.64 -54.24 36.39
CA SER A 215 21.12 -53.11 35.60
C SER A 215 19.95 -52.25 35.09
N GLN A 216 20.13 -50.93 34.96
CA GLN A 216 19.11 -50.00 34.48
C GLN A 216 19.74 -48.83 33.70
N ASP A 217 19.11 -48.47 32.59
CA ASP A 217 19.41 -47.26 31.80
C ASP A 217 18.14 -46.42 31.57
N VAL A 218 18.32 -45.11 31.35
CA VAL A 218 17.25 -44.11 31.37
C VAL A 218 17.49 -43.02 30.32
N ALA A 219 16.45 -42.69 29.55
CA ALA A 219 16.43 -41.54 28.66
C ALA A 219 15.21 -40.65 28.95
N PHE A 220 15.40 -39.32 28.89
CA PHE A 220 14.31 -38.35 28.99
C PHE A 220 13.72 -38.09 27.59
N LEU A 221 12.39 -38.01 27.51
CA LEU A 221 11.65 -37.62 26.31
C LEU A 221 10.97 -36.28 26.58
N LEU A 222 11.16 -35.29 25.70
CA LEU A 222 10.46 -34.00 25.82
C LEU A 222 8.98 -34.17 25.45
N PRO A 223 8.02 -33.91 26.37
CA PRO A 223 6.60 -34.00 26.10
C PRO A 223 6.13 -32.74 25.36
N LYS A 224 5.53 -32.91 24.18
CA LYS A 224 4.97 -31.76 23.43
C LYS A 224 3.76 -31.17 24.17
N PRO A 225 3.62 -29.82 24.28
CA PRO A 225 2.42 -29.19 24.82
C PRO A 225 1.20 -29.49 23.95
N PHE A 226 0.02 -29.54 24.57
CA PHE A 226 -1.23 -30.10 24.01
C PHE A 226 -1.52 -29.71 22.55
N PHE A 227 -1.46 -28.42 22.21
CA PHE A 227 -1.78 -27.90 20.87
C PHE A 227 -0.73 -28.22 19.78
N SER A 228 0.46 -28.69 20.18
CA SER A 228 1.57 -29.03 19.26
C SER A 228 1.74 -30.54 19.02
N ARG A 229 0.80 -31.36 19.54
CA ARG A 229 0.79 -32.80 19.30
C ARG A 229 0.11 -33.11 17.96
N PRO A 230 0.62 -34.07 17.17
CA PRO A 230 -0.07 -34.51 15.97
C PRO A 230 -1.47 -35.07 16.28
N ILE A 231 -2.35 -35.08 15.29
CA ILE A 231 -3.67 -35.71 15.38
C ILE A 231 -3.56 -37.17 14.89
N LYS A 232 -4.26 -38.09 15.54
CA LYS A 232 -4.23 -39.51 15.16
C LYS A 232 -5.13 -39.79 13.96
N GLN A 233 -4.55 -40.32 12.88
CA GLN A 233 -5.33 -40.82 11.74
C GLN A 233 -6.01 -42.16 12.08
N HIS A 234 -7.26 -42.09 12.50
CA HIS A 234 -8.08 -43.28 12.81
C HIS A 234 -8.51 -44.01 11.54
N ARG A 235 -8.01 -45.23 11.33
CA ARG A 235 -8.45 -46.12 10.23
C ARG A 235 -9.80 -46.79 10.54
N LEU A 236 -10.85 -45.99 10.73
CA LEU A 236 -12.21 -46.44 11.04
C LEU A 236 -13.17 -46.21 9.85
N CYS A 237 -13.05 -47.06 8.82
CA CYS A 237 -14.07 -47.19 7.79
C CYS A 237 -15.14 -48.20 8.24
N THR A 238 -16.03 -47.80 9.15
CA THR A 238 -17.08 -48.67 9.73
C THR A 238 -18.45 -47.99 9.75
N ALA A 239 -19.50 -48.75 9.42
CA ALA A 239 -20.86 -48.25 9.36
C ALA A 239 -21.42 -47.78 10.72
N TRP A 240 -22.47 -46.96 10.68
CA TRP A 240 -23.10 -46.33 11.85
C TRP A 240 -23.67 -47.38 12.84
N SER A 241 -22.92 -47.69 13.88
CA SER A 241 -23.31 -48.63 14.94
C SER A 241 -23.84 -47.92 16.20
N LYS A 242 -24.54 -48.65 17.08
CA LYS A 242 -25.07 -48.13 18.35
C LYS A 242 -24.00 -47.52 19.27
N GLN A 243 -22.74 -47.96 19.19
CA GLN A 243 -21.65 -47.37 19.98
C GLN A 243 -21.31 -45.94 19.52
N MET A 244 -21.39 -45.66 18.21
CA MET A 244 -21.16 -44.32 17.67
C MET A 244 -22.21 -43.32 18.17
N LEU A 245 -23.47 -43.76 18.27
CA LEU A 245 -24.58 -42.94 18.82
C LEU A 245 -24.40 -42.59 20.30
N GLN A 246 -23.81 -43.50 21.11
CA GLN A 246 -23.51 -43.20 22.52
C GLN A 246 -22.33 -42.21 22.66
N LEU A 247 -21.38 -42.21 21.72
CA LEU A 247 -20.30 -41.22 21.68
C LEU A 247 -20.82 -39.84 21.22
N THR A 248 -21.68 -39.77 20.19
CA THR A 248 -22.22 -38.48 19.70
C THR A 248 -23.17 -37.80 20.70
N GLN A 249 -23.82 -38.54 21.60
CA GLN A 249 -24.57 -37.94 22.71
C GLN A 249 -23.71 -37.08 23.65
N ARG A 250 -22.39 -37.36 23.78
CA ARG A 250 -21.46 -36.47 24.51
C ARG A 250 -21.04 -35.24 23.72
N PHE A 251 -21.03 -35.31 22.38
CA PHE A 251 -20.76 -34.13 21.53
C PHE A 251 -21.88 -33.10 21.61
N LEU A 252 -23.15 -33.52 21.65
CA LEU A 252 -24.32 -32.64 21.63
C LEU A 252 -24.42 -31.66 22.83
N GLN A 253 -23.67 -31.87 23.92
CA GLN A 253 -23.63 -30.94 25.05
C GLN A 253 -22.67 -29.76 24.85
N LYS A 254 -21.77 -29.79 23.85
CA LYS A 254 -20.96 -28.63 23.46
C LYS A 254 -21.51 -28.02 22.18
N LYS A 255 -22.35 -26.98 22.34
CA LYS A 255 -22.67 -26.08 21.22
C LYS A 255 -21.37 -25.48 20.68
N CYS A 256 -21.05 -25.72 19.42
CA CYS A 256 -20.04 -24.93 18.72
C CYS A 256 -20.50 -23.46 18.69
N PRO A 257 -19.61 -22.48 18.85
CA PRO A 257 -19.94 -21.08 18.62
C PRO A 257 -20.35 -20.91 17.15
N LEU A 258 -21.59 -20.46 16.93
CA LEU A 258 -22.14 -20.22 15.59
C LEU A 258 -21.63 -18.88 15.04
N GLU A 259 -20.40 -18.90 14.49
CA GLU A 259 -19.80 -17.74 13.84
C GLU A 259 -20.72 -17.22 12.71
N GLN A 260 -20.88 -15.89 12.62
CA GLN A 260 -21.85 -15.22 11.75
C GLN A 260 -21.11 -14.56 10.58
N GLU A 261 -20.70 -15.36 9.61
CA GLU A 261 -19.86 -14.90 8.49
C GLU A 261 -20.71 -14.30 7.35
N THR A 262 -21.12 -13.04 7.53
CA THR A 262 -21.67 -12.20 6.47
C THR A 262 -20.60 -11.22 5.98
N ILE A 263 -20.17 -11.34 4.73
CA ILE A 263 -19.02 -10.62 4.18
C ILE A 263 -19.50 -9.58 3.16
N HIS A 264 -19.21 -8.31 3.42
CA HIS A 264 -19.55 -7.20 2.52
C HIS A 264 -18.44 -7.03 1.47
N LEU A 265 -18.60 -7.68 0.31
CA LEU A 265 -17.66 -7.61 -0.81
C LEU A 265 -17.66 -6.22 -1.48
N LEU A 266 -18.80 -5.52 -1.48
CA LEU A 266 -18.89 -4.15 -1.98
C LEU A 266 -19.95 -3.37 -1.19
N SER A 267 -19.57 -2.21 -0.63
CA SER A 267 -20.42 -1.36 0.22
C SER A 267 -20.96 -0.10 -0.47
N ALA A 268 -20.45 0.22 -1.66
CA ALA A 268 -20.75 1.44 -2.42
C ALA A 268 -21.00 1.10 -3.91
N LEU A 269 -21.47 2.08 -4.69
CA LEU A 269 -21.63 1.92 -6.13
C LEU A 269 -20.28 1.91 -6.84
N TYR A 270 -20.05 0.92 -7.70
CA TYR A 270 -18.88 0.84 -8.57
C TYR A 270 -19.27 1.08 -10.04
N ALA A 271 -18.64 2.07 -10.67
CA ALA A 271 -18.74 2.33 -12.10
C ALA A 271 -17.65 1.52 -12.85
N SER A 272 -18.06 0.38 -13.42
CA SER A 272 -17.19 -0.47 -14.23
C SER A 272 -17.21 0.01 -15.68
N THR A 273 -16.04 0.11 -16.30
CA THR A 273 -15.87 0.68 -17.66
C THR A 273 -15.82 -0.37 -18.78
N GLY A 274 -16.02 -1.65 -18.45
CA GLY A 274 -15.97 -2.77 -19.41
C GLY A 274 -14.58 -3.37 -19.64
N GLU A 275 -13.56 -2.87 -18.94
CA GLU A 275 -12.17 -3.22 -19.18
C GLU A 275 -11.68 -4.47 -18.42
N SER A 276 -10.43 -4.83 -18.70
CA SER A 276 -9.66 -5.97 -18.18
C SER A 276 -9.13 -5.79 -16.74
N PHE A 277 -9.91 -5.17 -15.86
CA PHE A 277 -9.64 -4.96 -14.43
C PHE A 277 -10.95 -4.72 -13.66
N GLY A 278 -10.87 -4.76 -12.32
CA GLY A 278 -12.02 -4.64 -11.45
C GLY A 278 -11.63 -4.73 -9.98
N ILE A 279 -12.63 -4.76 -9.11
CA ILE A 279 -12.45 -4.91 -7.67
C ILE A 279 -12.12 -6.37 -7.37
N THR A 280 -11.02 -6.62 -6.67
CA THR A 280 -10.54 -7.96 -6.34
C THR A 280 -10.49 -8.11 -4.82
N LYS A 281 -11.46 -8.82 -4.22
CA LYS A 281 -11.58 -9.04 -2.77
C LYS A 281 -11.21 -10.48 -2.41
N SER A 282 -10.21 -10.67 -1.56
CA SER A 282 -9.93 -11.96 -0.90
C SER A 282 -10.87 -12.18 0.29
N LEU A 283 -11.13 -13.44 0.65
CA LEU A 283 -11.82 -13.80 1.90
C LEU A 283 -10.83 -13.89 3.06
N ASP A 284 -11.32 -13.72 4.30
CA ASP A 284 -10.53 -13.88 5.53
C ASP A 284 -10.33 -15.37 5.88
N PRO A 285 -9.17 -15.76 6.44
CA PRO A 285 -8.85 -17.15 6.76
C PRO A 285 -9.63 -17.68 7.98
N TYR A 286 -9.84 -18.99 8.01
CA TYR A 286 -10.53 -19.66 9.11
C TYR A 286 -9.73 -19.63 10.41
N ARG A 287 -10.43 -19.47 11.55
CA ARG A 287 -9.85 -19.61 12.91
C ARG A 287 -9.49 -21.05 13.30
N ASN A 288 -9.51 -22.00 12.36
CA ASN A 288 -9.33 -23.43 12.61
C ASN A 288 -8.21 -23.97 11.71
N GLU A 289 -7.07 -24.29 12.33
CA GLU A 289 -5.84 -24.74 11.67
C GLU A 289 -6.02 -26.01 10.81
N LEU A 290 -7.03 -26.85 11.10
CA LEU A 290 -7.34 -28.01 10.28
C LEU A 290 -7.97 -27.65 8.93
N LEU A 291 -8.79 -26.59 8.87
CA LEU A 291 -9.38 -26.10 7.62
C LEU A 291 -8.32 -25.36 6.79
N GLU A 292 -7.48 -24.58 7.48
CA GLU A 292 -6.33 -23.87 6.90
C GLU A 292 -5.30 -24.81 6.25
N HIS A 293 -5.19 -26.08 6.69
CA HIS A 293 -4.33 -27.06 6.03
C HIS A 293 -4.86 -27.56 4.67
N PHE A 294 -6.18 -27.65 4.50
CA PHE A 294 -6.79 -28.07 3.23
C PHE A 294 -6.77 -26.96 2.17
N ARG A 295 -6.75 -25.69 2.61
CA ARG A 295 -6.72 -24.48 1.78
C ARG A 295 -5.69 -24.51 0.64
N VAL A 296 -4.50 -25.07 0.88
CA VAL A 296 -3.28 -24.80 0.09
C VAL A 296 -3.24 -25.49 -1.31
N LYS A 297 -4.38 -25.79 -1.96
CA LYS A 297 -4.44 -26.57 -3.22
C LYS A 297 -5.56 -26.22 -4.23
N ALA A 298 -5.16 -25.43 -5.23
CA ALA A 298 -5.60 -25.40 -6.64
C ALA A 298 -6.79 -24.50 -7.06
N VAL A 299 -6.71 -24.01 -8.32
CA VAL A 299 -7.58 -22.98 -8.94
C VAL A 299 -7.65 -23.16 -10.48
N PRO A 300 -8.85 -23.08 -11.11
CA PRO A 300 -8.97 -22.61 -12.50
C PRO A 300 -10.19 -21.68 -12.82
N PHE A 301 -10.16 -21.05 -14.00
CA PHE A 301 -11.17 -20.11 -14.57
C PHE A 301 -12.23 -20.79 -15.46
N PRO A 302 -13.33 -20.10 -15.88
CA PRO A 302 -13.46 -19.69 -17.31
C PRO A 302 -14.36 -18.43 -17.58
N TRP A 303 -15.32 -18.49 -18.53
CA TRP A 303 -15.77 -17.37 -19.40
C TRP A 303 -17.31 -17.24 -19.64
N TYR A 304 -17.71 -16.42 -20.62
CA TYR A 304 -19.02 -15.72 -20.77
C TYR A 304 -20.01 -16.28 -21.82
N ASP A 305 -21.30 -16.02 -21.61
CA ASP A 305 -22.33 -15.81 -22.65
C ASP A 305 -23.41 -14.80 -22.13
N SER A 306 -24.47 -14.56 -22.90
CA SER A 306 -25.50 -13.52 -22.73
C SER A 306 -26.73 -13.93 -21.89
N GLN A 307 -26.87 -15.22 -21.58
CA GLN A 307 -27.63 -15.72 -20.43
C GLN A 307 -26.67 -15.82 -19.24
N LEU A 308 -27.16 -15.93 -17.99
CA LEU A 308 -26.27 -16.11 -16.83
C LEU A 308 -25.60 -17.48 -16.93
N HIS A 309 -24.36 -17.48 -17.41
CA HIS A 309 -23.52 -18.66 -17.48
C HIS A 309 -22.99 -18.97 -16.08
N VAL A 310 -23.47 -20.07 -15.50
CA VAL A 310 -23.03 -20.58 -14.22
C VAL A 310 -22.27 -21.87 -14.47
N GLN A 311 -20.95 -21.76 -14.44
CA GLN A 311 -20.04 -22.91 -14.44
C GLN A 311 -19.55 -23.20 -13.02
N ILE A 312 -19.64 -24.47 -12.63
CA ILE A 312 -19.27 -24.99 -11.32
C ILE A 312 -18.42 -26.23 -11.54
N SER A 313 -17.21 -26.24 -10.98
CA SER A 313 -16.38 -27.45 -10.95
C SER A 313 -16.76 -28.31 -9.75
N GLY A 314 -17.07 -29.59 -10.01
CA GLY A 314 -17.35 -30.56 -8.96
C GLY A 314 -16.09 -31.05 -8.25
N ALA A 315 -16.27 -31.71 -7.10
CA ALA A 315 -15.17 -32.35 -6.36
C ALA A 315 -14.50 -33.54 -7.09
N SER A 316 -14.95 -33.85 -8.31
CA SER A 316 -14.39 -34.84 -9.26
C SER A 316 -13.55 -34.20 -10.39
N GLU A 317 -13.25 -32.90 -10.30
CA GLU A 317 -12.71 -32.05 -11.40
C GLU A 317 -13.63 -31.91 -12.63
N GLU A 318 -14.74 -32.64 -12.69
CA GLU A 318 -15.78 -32.46 -13.71
C GLU A 318 -16.40 -31.06 -13.61
N SER A 319 -16.18 -30.23 -14.62
CA SER A 319 -16.92 -28.97 -14.79
C SER A 319 -18.32 -29.25 -15.30
N SER A 320 -19.33 -28.77 -14.56
CA SER A 320 -20.70 -28.63 -15.07
C SER A 320 -21.00 -27.16 -15.34
N ALA A 321 -21.76 -26.87 -16.40
CA ALA A 321 -22.08 -25.52 -16.80
C ALA A 321 -23.51 -25.46 -17.35
N PHE A 322 -24.24 -24.41 -16.97
CA PHE A 322 -25.60 -24.15 -17.47
C PHE A 322 -25.83 -22.66 -17.69
N LEU A 323 -26.84 -22.36 -18.51
CA LEU A 323 -27.31 -21.01 -18.79
C LEU A 323 -28.66 -20.80 -18.11
N SER A 324 -28.92 -19.60 -17.58
CA SER A 324 -30.24 -19.28 -17.01
C SER A 324 -31.35 -19.32 -18.05
N SER A 325 -32.52 -19.87 -17.68
CA SER A 325 -33.72 -19.93 -18.53
C SER A 325 -34.32 -18.55 -18.87
N PHE A 326 -33.80 -17.48 -18.27
CA PHE A 326 -34.18 -16.10 -18.49
C PHE A 326 -32.96 -15.25 -18.87
N THR A 327 -33.20 -14.20 -19.66
CA THR A 327 -32.24 -13.13 -19.95
C THR A 327 -32.28 -12.03 -18.88
N VAL A 328 -31.13 -11.40 -18.63
CA VAL A 328 -31.02 -10.26 -17.71
C VAL A 328 -31.39 -8.96 -18.44
N PRO A 329 -32.32 -8.14 -17.92
CA PRO A 329 -32.71 -6.91 -18.59
C PRO A 329 -31.65 -5.81 -18.41
N LEU A 330 -30.94 -5.49 -19.49
CA LEU A 330 -30.03 -4.36 -19.52
C LEU A 330 -30.79 -3.05 -19.23
N ASN A 331 -30.16 -2.16 -18.46
CA ASN A 331 -30.69 -0.87 -17.97
C ASN A 331 -31.70 -0.92 -16.80
N LYS A 332 -31.86 -2.03 -16.06
CA LYS A 332 -32.65 -2.08 -14.82
C LYS A 332 -31.84 -2.56 -13.61
N TRP A 333 -32.14 -2.02 -12.43
CA TRP A 333 -31.61 -2.58 -11.17
C TRP A 333 -32.23 -3.95 -10.92
N CYS A 334 -31.39 -4.99 -10.93
CA CYS A 334 -31.77 -6.37 -10.67
C CYS A 334 -30.99 -6.89 -9.47
N GLN A 335 -31.67 -7.49 -8.49
CA GLN A 335 -31.02 -8.31 -7.48
C GLN A 335 -30.84 -9.72 -8.06
N LEU A 336 -29.60 -10.06 -8.39
CA LEU A 336 -29.19 -11.44 -8.64
C LEU A 336 -28.92 -12.13 -7.29
N THR A 337 -29.61 -13.23 -7.02
CA THR A 337 -29.34 -14.10 -5.87
C THR A 337 -29.13 -15.52 -6.37
N LEU A 338 -27.88 -15.98 -6.29
CA LEU A 338 -27.46 -17.34 -6.59
C LEU A 338 -27.29 -18.09 -5.26
N THR A 339 -27.99 -19.21 -5.07
CA THR A 339 -27.84 -20.06 -3.89
C THR A 339 -27.43 -21.47 -4.30
N LEU A 340 -26.60 -22.11 -3.48
CA LEU A 340 -26.02 -23.43 -3.71
C LEU A 340 -26.33 -24.33 -2.52
N GLN A 341 -27.08 -25.41 -2.77
CA GLN A 341 -27.57 -26.33 -1.74
C GLN A 341 -27.15 -27.77 -2.08
N GLY A 342 -25.84 -28.02 -2.03
CA GLY A 342 -25.22 -29.34 -2.23
C GLY A 342 -25.24 -29.85 -3.68
N ARG A 343 -26.42 -30.09 -4.26
CA ARG A 343 -26.58 -30.46 -5.69
C ARG A 343 -27.51 -29.54 -6.46
N THR A 344 -28.36 -28.77 -5.78
CA THR A 344 -29.21 -27.79 -6.44
C THR A 344 -28.53 -26.43 -6.47
N VAL A 345 -28.51 -25.83 -7.65
CA VAL A 345 -28.21 -24.42 -7.87
C VAL A 345 -29.53 -23.72 -8.10
N THR A 346 -29.84 -22.67 -7.34
CA THR A 346 -30.99 -21.81 -7.63
C THR A 346 -30.47 -20.43 -7.99
N VAL A 347 -30.72 -20.03 -9.23
CA VAL A 347 -30.40 -18.69 -9.74
C VAL A 347 -31.70 -17.93 -9.81
N SER A 348 -31.81 -16.87 -9.01
CA SER A 348 -33.00 -16.03 -8.94
C SER A 348 -32.66 -14.59 -9.27
N LEU A 349 -33.52 -13.96 -10.08
CA LEU A 349 -33.44 -12.59 -10.53
C LEU A 349 -34.73 -11.89 -10.10
N ALA A 350 -34.62 -10.95 -9.17
CA ALA A 350 -35.70 -10.04 -8.83
C ALA A 350 -35.42 -8.67 -9.46
N PHE A 351 -36.41 -8.10 -10.14
CA PHE A 351 -36.36 -6.71 -10.61
C PHE A 351 -37.65 -5.99 -10.25
N MET A 352 -37.52 -4.68 -10.02
CA MET A 352 -38.59 -3.79 -9.57
C MET A 352 -39.00 -2.89 -10.73
N ASP A 353 -40.25 -2.96 -11.15
CA ASP A 353 -40.83 -2.09 -12.18
C ASP A 353 -42.08 -1.41 -11.62
N ASN A 354 -41.99 -0.11 -11.30
CA ASN A 354 -43.11 0.71 -10.79
C ASN A 354 -43.94 0.01 -9.69
N GLU A 355 -43.26 -0.42 -8.62
CA GLU A 355 -43.80 -1.18 -7.49
C GLU A 355 -44.22 -2.64 -7.77
N GLU A 356 -44.42 -3.05 -9.03
CA GLU A 356 -44.62 -4.46 -9.38
C GLU A 356 -43.31 -5.25 -9.26
N ARG A 357 -43.34 -6.27 -8.38
CA ARG A 357 -42.25 -7.21 -8.15
C ARG A 357 -42.37 -8.39 -9.09
N THR A 358 -41.41 -8.55 -10.00
CA THR A 358 -41.27 -9.78 -10.78
C THR A 358 -40.01 -10.55 -10.37
N ILE A 359 -40.18 -11.84 -10.11
CA ILE A 359 -39.09 -12.77 -9.80
C ILE A 359 -39.04 -13.80 -10.93
N LYS A 360 -37.85 -14.03 -11.48
CA LYS A 360 -37.56 -15.18 -12.34
C LYS A 360 -36.57 -16.07 -11.62
N SER A 361 -36.91 -17.33 -11.42
CA SER A 361 -36.01 -18.33 -10.84
C SER A 361 -35.78 -19.48 -11.82
N SER A 362 -34.56 -19.99 -11.82
CA SER A 362 -34.17 -21.21 -12.52
C SER A 362 -33.41 -22.10 -11.54
N GLU A 363 -33.91 -23.31 -11.34
CA GLU A 363 -33.27 -24.33 -10.52
C GLU A 363 -32.59 -25.35 -11.44
N TYR A 364 -31.34 -25.69 -11.13
CA TYR A 364 -30.55 -26.67 -11.87
C TYR A 364 -30.01 -27.72 -10.91
N LEU A 365 -30.11 -29.00 -11.29
CA LEU A 365 -29.58 -30.12 -10.53
C LEU A 365 -28.27 -30.59 -11.15
N LEU A 366 -27.18 -30.45 -10.40
CA LEU A 366 -25.83 -30.86 -10.78
C LEU A 366 -25.72 -32.39 -10.77
N SER A 367 -24.93 -32.95 -11.70
CA SER A 367 -24.61 -34.38 -11.75
C SER A 367 -23.80 -34.84 -10.53
N HIS A 368 -22.86 -33.99 -10.11
CA HIS A 368 -22.04 -34.13 -8.90
C HIS A 368 -22.53 -33.22 -7.77
N SER A 369 -22.08 -33.47 -6.54
CA SER A 369 -22.23 -32.49 -5.46
C SER A 369 -21.27 -31.32 -5.69
N ALA A 370 -21.78 -30.09 -5.70
CA ALA A 370 -20.96 -28.90 -5.57
C ALA A 370 -20.37 -28.88 -4.15
N LEU A 371 -19.06 -29.04 -4.05
CA LEU A 371 -18.31 -28.63 -2.88
C LEU A 371 -18.01 -27.14 -3.07
N LEU A 372 -18.74 -26.26 -2.37
CA LEU A 372 -18.37 -24.85 -2.36
C LEU A 372 -17.17 -24.68 -1.45
N ASP A 373 -15.98 -24.81 -2.02
CA ASP A 373 -14.75 -24.45 -1.35
C ASP A 373 -14.52 -22.95 -1.48
N ASP A 374 -14.67 -22.24 -0.37
CA ASP A 374 -14.38 -20.81 -0.24
C ASP A 374 -13.12 -20.56 0.62
N THR A 375 -12.24 -21.56 0.76
CA THR A 375 -10.96 -21.43 1.46
C THR A 375 -9.93 -20.63 0.65
N GLU A 376 -9.92 -20.75 -0.68
CA GLU A 376 -9.16 -19.90 -1.60
C GLU A 376 -10.04 -19.32 -2.70
N GLY A 377 -9.79 -18.06 -3.04
CA GLY A 377 -10.48 -17.37 -4.11
C GLY A 377 -10.41 -15.86 -3.92
N TYR A 378 -10.62 -15.14 -5.02
CA TYR A 378 -10.86 -13.70 -4.99
C TYR A 378 -12.13 -13.39 -5.78
N PHE A 379 -13.04 -12.64 -5.17
CA PHE A 379 -14.21 -12.13 -5.87
C PHE A 379 -13.79 -10.99 -6.79
N VAL A 380 -14.04 -11.18 -8.09
CA VAL A 380 -13.86 -10.16 -9.13
C VAL A 380 -15.20 -9.48 -9.41
N ILE A 381 -15.23 -8.14 -9.33
CA ILE A 381 -16.40 -7.33 -9.69
C ILE A 381 -15.97 -6.29 -10.73
N GLY A 382 -16.69 -6.22 -11.86
CA GLY A 382 -16.23 -5.52 -13.07
C GLY A 382 -15.65 -6.50 -14.06
N GLY A 383 -14.34 -6.45 -14.28
CA GLY A 383 -13.54 -7.42 -15.04
C GLY A 383 -12.26 -7.81 -14.30
N GLY A 384 -11.37 -8.56 -14.95
CA GLY A 384 -10.12 -9.03 -14.35
C GLY A 384 -9.05 -9.41 -15.36
N LYS A 385 -7.92 -9.91 -14.85
CA LYS A 385 -6.69 -10.19 -15.62
C LYS A 385 -6.87 -11.10 -16.85
N PHE A 386 -7.92 -11.93 -16.85
CA PHE A 386 -8.21 -12.92 -17.90
C PHE A 386 -9.59 -12.72 -18.56
N VAL A 387 -10.39 -11.73 -18.14
CA VAL A 387 -11.80 -11.54 -18.55
C VAL A 387 -12.12 -10.05 -18.60
N GLN A 388 -12.58 -9.52 -19.74
CA GLN A 388 -13.09 -8.15 -19.83
C GLN A 388 -14.39 -8.01 -19.02
N GLY A 389 -14.56 -6.86 -18.37
CA GLY A 389 -15.74 -6.57 -17.56
C GLY A 389 -16.96 -6.12 -18.37
N LEU A 390 -18.04 -5.84 -17.65
CA LEU A 390 -19.22 -5.19 -18.21
C LEU A 390 -19.15 -3.66 -18.01
N GLU A 391 -19.39 -2.87 -19.06
CA GLU A 391 -19.61 -1.41 -18.93
C GLU A 391 -20.95 -1.19 -18.20
N GLY A 392 -20.94 -0.52 -17.04
CA GLY A 392 -22.15 -0.36 -16.23
C GLY A 392 -21.88 -0.05 -14.75
N TYR A 393 -22.86 -0.36 -13.90
CA TYR A 393 -22.85 -0.05 -12.47
C TYR A 393 -23.14 -1.29 -11.64
N PHE A 394 -22.25 -1.59 -10.69
CA PHE A 394 -22.44 -2.63 -9.70
C PHE A 394 -22.90 -2.00 -8.38
N GLY A 395 -24.03 -2.50 -7.87
CA GLY A 395 -24.56 -2.14 -6.55
C GLY A 395 -23.84 -2.89 -5.41
N PRO A 396 -24.19 -2.63 -4.14
CA PRO A 396 -23.60 -3.33 -3.00
C PRO A 396 -23.73 -4.85 -3.11
N VAL A 397 -22.65 -5.57 -2.77
CA VAL A 397 -22.55 -7.04 -2.87
C VAL A 397 -22.28 -7.61 -1.49
N VAL A 398 -23.09 -8.58 -1.08
CA VAL A 398 -22.99 -9.29 0.21
C VAL A 398 -22.92 -10.79 -0.05
N TYR A 399 -21.92 -11.43 0.56
CA TYR A 399 -21.71 -12.87 0.53
C TYR A 399 -22.10 -13.47 1.90
N TYR A 400 -22.88 -14.55 1.88
CA TYR A 400 -23.39 -15.22 3.08
C TYR A 400 -22.75 -16.59 3.21
N ARG A 401 -21.82 -16.76 4.15
CA ARG A 401 -21.13 -18.04 4.37
C ARG A 401 -22.01 -18.98 5.20
N ASN A 402 -22.08 -20.25 4.81
CA ASN A 402 -22.72 -21.34 5.57
C ASN A 402 -24.19 -21.10 6.01
N ARG A 403 -24.89 -20.10 5.44
CA ARG A 403 -26.27 -19.72 5.81
C ARG A 403 -27.04 -19.21 4.60
N VAL A 404 -28.27 -19.70 4.43
CA VAL A 404 -29.27 -19.06 3.55
C VAL A 404 -30.21 -18.23 4.43
N PRO A 405 -30.38 -16.91 4.21
CA PRO A 405 -31.31 -16.11 5.00
C PRO A 405 -32.75 -16.63 4.88
N HIS A 406 -33.42 -16.89 6.01
CA HIS A 406 -34.78 -17.41 6.03
C HIS A 406 -35.84 -16.43 5.48
N SER A 407 -35.49 -15.15 5.32
CA SER A 407 -36.35 -14.09 4.78
C SER A 407 -35.74 -13.42 3.55
N LEU A 408 -35.60 -14.17 2.46
CA LEU A 408 -35.43 -13.62 1.09
C LEU A 408 -36.72 -12.95 0.55
N SER A 409 -37.72 -12.77 1.40
CA SER A 409 -38.95 -12.03 1.13
C SER A 409 -38.69 -10.55 0.82
N ASP A 410 -37.73 -9.93 1.49
CA ASP A 410 -37.64 -8.47 1.58
C ASP A 410 -36.58 -7.93 0.60
N VAL A 411 -36.93 -7.95 -0.69
CA VAL A 411 -36.12 -7.35 -1.78
C VAL A 411 -36.25 -5.82 -1.71
N ALA A 412 -35.57 -5.24 -0.73
CA ALA A 412 -35.46 -3.80 -0.56
C ALA A 412 -34.26 -3.27 -1.38
N VAL A 413 -34.50 -2.37 -2.33
CA VAL A 413 -33.42 -1.66 -3.03
C VAL A 413 -32.54 -0.94 -2.00
N PRO A 414 -31.22 -1.18 -1.93
CA PRO A 414 -30.34 -0.54 -0.95
C PRO A 414 -30.45 0.98 -0.96
N ASP A 415 -30.44 1.62 0.21
CA ASP A 415 -30.68 3.08 0.31
C ASP A 415 -29.61 3.90 -0.41
N VAL A 416 -28.38 3.36 -0.53
CA VAL A 416 -27.31 3.89 -1.38
C VAL A 416 -27.78 4.09 -2.83
N ILE A 417 -28.55 3.15 -3.38
CA ILE A 417 -29.11 3.22 -4.75
C ILE A 417 -30.31 4.18 -4.80
N LYS A 418 -31.21 4.13 -3.80
CA LYS A 418 -32.36 5.04 -3.70
C LYS A 418 -31.91 6.50 -3.68
N ASN A 419 -30.98 6.84 -2.78
CA ASN A 419 -30.50 8.21 -2.55
C ASN A 419 -29.75 8.79 -3.76
N VAL A 420 -29.04 7.94 -4.52
CA VAL A 420 -28.31 8.35 -5.73
C VAL A 420 -29.23 8.54 -6.94
N ASN A 421 -30.39 7.86 -6.99
CA ASN A 421 -31.40 7.98 -8.06
C ASN A 421 -30.85 7.93 -9.49
N LEU A 422 -29.94 6.97 -9.73
CA LEU A 422 -29.27 6.82 -11.03
C LEU A 422 -30.24 6.46 -12.17
N THR A 423 -31.30 5.69 -11.87
CA THR A 423 -32.34 5.32 -12.85
C THR A 423 -33.19 6.52 -13.28
N GLY A 424 -33.68 7.35 -12.34
CA GLY A 424 -34.45 8.54 -12.69
C GLY A 424 -33.65 9.54 -13.51
N TRP A 425 -32.34 9.67 -13.23
CA TRP A 425 -31.44 10.47 -14.07
C TRP A 425 -31.29 9.90 -15.49
N LEU A 426 -31.04 8.59 -15.63
CA LEU A 426 -30.92 7.96 -16.95
C LEU A 426 -32.21 8.07 -17.77
N GLN A 427 -33.38 7.85 -17.16
CA GLN A 427 -34.67 8.00 -17.84
C GLN A 427 -34.88 9.42 -18.36
N SER A 428 -34.65 10.45 -17.53
CA SER A 428 -34.80 11.85 -17.97
C SER A 428 -33.79 12.24 -19.06
N CYS A 429 -32.56 11.71 -19.00
CA CYS A 429 -31.61 11.87 -20.10
C CYS A 429 -32.05 11.14 -21.38
N GLN A 430 -32.66 9.95 -21.30
CA GLN A 430 -33.18 9.22 -22.47
C GLN A 430 -34.31 9.98 -23.18
N GLU A 431 -35.26 10.55 -22.43
CA GLU A 431 -36.32 11.41 -22.97
C GLU A 431 -35.74 12.64 -23.70
N PHE A 432 -34.73 13.29 -23.12
CA PHE A 432 -34.05 14.43 -23.75
C PHE A 432 -33.21 14.04 -24.96
N LEU A 433 -32.52 12.90 -24.92
CA LEU A 433 -31.80 12.32 -26.05
C LEU A 433 -32.73 12.03 -27.23
N PHE A 434 -33.92 11.48 -26.97
CA PHE A 434 -34.94 11.22 -27.97
C PHE A 434 -35.44 12.53 -28.61
N ASP A 435 -35.82 13.53 -27.80
CA ASP A 435 -36.27 14.86 -28.27
C ASP A 435 -35.22 15.55 -29.16
N ILE A 436 -33.94 15.53 -28.75
CA ILE A 436 -32.84 16.10 -29.54
C ILE A 436 -32.61 15.30 -30.83
N THR A 437 -32.68 13.96 -30.78
CA THR A 437 -32.44 13.09 -31.96
C THR A 437 -33.54 13.28 -33.02
N VAL A 438 -34.80 13.37 -32.62
CA VAL A 438 -35.93 13.68 -33.51
C VAL A 438 -35.78 15.07 -34.15
N LYS A 439 -35.25 16.05 -33.42
CA LYS A 439 -35.00 17.39 -33.98
C LYS A 439 -33.79 17.42 -34.91
N ILE A 440 -32.73 16.67 -34.62
CA ILE A 440 -31.57 16.49 -35.52
C ILE A 440 -32.01 15.87 -36.85
N SER A 441 -32.82 14.80 -36.83
CA SER A 441 -33.30 14.16 -38.06
C SER A 441 -34.21 15.11 -38.86
N GLY A 442 -35.10 15.85 -38.18
CA GLY A 442 -35.92 16.91 -38.79
C GLY A 442 -35.11 18.03 -39.44
N PHE A 443 -34.02 18.50 -38.83
CA PHE A 443 -33.11 19.47 -39.46
C PHE A 443 -32.32 18.85 -40.62
N THR A 444 -31.91 17.58 -40.49
CA THR A 444 -31.17 16.85 -41.54
C THR A 444 -32.01 16.69 -42.80
N LEU A 445 -33.31 16.39 -42.66
CA LEU A 445 -34.25 16.34 -43.78
C LEU A 445 -34.42 17.71 -44.45
N LYS A 446 -34.60 18.79 -43.68
CA LYS A 446 -34.74 20.15 -44.22
C LYS A 446 -33.49 20.63 -44.96
N ALA A 447 -32.30 20.34 -44.43
CA ALA A 447 -31.03 20.63 -45.11
C ALA A 447 -30.89 19.84 -46.44
N LYS A 448 -31.25 18.55 -46.45
CA LYS A 448 -31.28 17.73 -47.68
C LYS A 448 -32.31 18.19 -48.70
N GLN A 449 -33.46 18.72 -48.26
CA GLN A 449 -34.47 19.33 -49.14
C GLN A 449 -33.96 20.62 -49.78
N GLN A 450 -33.41 21.55 -48.98
CA GLN A 450 -32.83 22.80 -49.49
C GLN A 450 -31.66 22.54 -50.47
N ARG A 451 -30.89 21.48 -50.26
CA ARG A 451 -29.82 21.04 -51.18
C ARG A 451 -30.33 20.41 -52.49
N LYS A 452 -31.62 20.04 -52.58
CA LYS A 452 -32.27 19.57 -53.82
C LYS A 452 -32.99 20.70 -54.57
N SER A 453 -33.51 21.72 -53.88
CA SER A 453 -34.03 22.94 -54.50
C SER A 453 -32.89 23.90 -54.82
N GLY A 454 -32.21 23.69 -55.96
CA GLY A 454 -31.04 24.46 -56.37
C GLY A 454 -31.36 25.92 -56.72
N ASN A 455 -31.43 26.79 -55.72
CA ASN A 455 -31.42 28.25 -55.89
C ASN A 455 -30.64 28.91 -54.73
N VAL A 456 -29.96 30.02 -55.03
CA VAL A 456 -28.82 30.52 -54.22
C VAL A 456 -29.14 31.82 -53.48
N SER A 457 -28.82 31.90 -52.19
CA SER A 457 -28.46 33.16 -51.49
C SER A 457 -27.87 32.92 -50.09
N PHE A 458 -27.14 33.90 -49.58
CA PHE A 458 -26.54 33.95 -48.23
C PHE A 458 -27.46 34.76 -47.26
N CYS A 459 -27.27 34.64 -45.95
CA CYS A 459 -28.10 35.28 -44.90
C CYS A 459 -27.80 36.80 -44.73
N PRO A 460 -28.47 37.58 -43.84
CA PRO A 460 -29.64 37.35 -42.94
C PRO A 460 -30.80 38.34 -43.32
N PRO A 461 -31.65 38.99 -42.47
CA PRO A 461 -32.01 38.84 -41.04
C PRO A 461 -33.55 38.87 -40.71
N GLU A 462 -33.86 38.96 -39.41
CA GLU A 462 -35.03 39.57 -38.69
C GLU A 462 -36.52 39.45 -39.13
N GLY A 463 -37.39 39.40 -38.10
CA GLY A 463 -38.83 39.62 -38.19
C GLY A 463 -39.68 38.40 -38.59
N GLY A 464 -41.02 38.55 -38.49
CA GLY A 464 -41.98 37.66 -39.17
C GLY A 464 -42.51 36.46 -38.38
N THR A 465 -43.71 36.62 -37.82
CA THR A 465 -44.55 35.56 -37.22
C THR A 465 -45.05 34.48 -38.21
N ARG A 466 -45.61 33.39 -37.64
CA ARG A 466 -46.49 32.36 -38.26
C ARG A 466 -45.81 31.24 -39.08
N LEU A 467 -45.63 30.12 -38.41
CA LEU A 467 -45.96 28.80 -38.96
C LEU A 467 -46.97 28.15 -38.00
N ALA A 468 -48.19 27.94 -38.46
CA ALA A 468 -49.28 27.37 -37.68
C ALA A 468 -49.38 25.84 -37.86
N VAL A 469 -50.27 25.20 -37.09
CA VAL A 469 -50.59 23.77 -37.14
C VAL A 469 -49.44 22.85 -36.72
N PHE A 470 -49.35 22.56 -35.42
CA PHE A 470 -49.56 21.19 -34.91
C PHE A 470 -49.66 21.19 -33.37
N HIS A 471 -50.87 21.47 -32.88
CA HIS A 471 -51.36 21.07 -31.57
C HIS A 471 -52.82 20.68 -31.74
N ASP A 472 -53.17 19.43 -31.46
CA ASP A 472 -54.08 19.09 -30.35
C ASP A 472 -54.20 17.57 -30.19
N ARG A 473 -53.80 17.04 -29.02
CA ARG A 473 -54.63 16.13 -28.21
C ARG A 473 -53.95 15.72 -26.92
N MET A 474 -54.75 15.74 -25.84
CA MET A 474 -54.49 15.25 -24.47
C MET A 474 -53.34 15.96 -23.72
N GLY A 475 -53.54 16.39 -22.47
CA GLY A 475 -54.76 16.44 -21.66
C GLY A 475 -54.47 17.18 -20.35
N ARG A 476 -55.44 17.90 -19.79
CA ARG A 476 -55.29 18.57 -18.48
C ARG A 476 -55.86 17.68 -17.38
N ASP A 477 -55.17 17.63 -16.25
CA ASP A 477 -55.80 17.52 -14.93
C ASP A 477 -55.01 18.37 -13.91
N PRO A 478 -55.61 19.27 -13.09
CA PRO A 478 -54.84 20.25 -12.32
C PRO A 478 -55.08 20.19 -10.79
N SER A 479 -54.41 19.29 -10.05
CA SER A 479 -54.68 19.16 -8.60
C SER A 479 -53.59 18.53 -7.68
N ASN A 480 -52.30 18.94 -7.76
CA ASN A 480 -51.44 19.05 -6.55
C ASN A 480 -50.06 19.69 -6.82
N PRO A 481 -49.72 20.85 -6.20
CA PRO A 481 -48.36 21.39 -6.21
C PRO A 481 -47.55 20.95 -4.98
N ARG A 482 -46.70 19.92 -5.11
CA ARG A 482 -45.74 19.50 -4.07
C ARG A 482 -44.41 18.97 -4.66
N CYS A 483 -43.45 19.89 -4.86
CA CYS A 483 -41.98 19.69 -4.86
C CYS A 483 -41.37 18.64 -5.85
N GLU A 484 -40.23 18.86 -6.51
CA GLU A 484 -39.12 19.82 -6.33
C GLU A 484 -38.69 20.51 -7.65
N LEU A 485 -37.78 21.48 -7.56
CA LEU A 485 -37.44 22.42 -8.63
C LEU A 485 -36.61 21.81 -9.79
N TRP A 486 -37.24 21.71 -10.97
CA TRP A 486 -36.55 21.62 -12.27
C TRP A 486 -37.04 22.65 -13.31
N GLU A 487 -37.89 23.60 -12.87
CA GLU A 487 -38.91 24.22 -13.71
C GLU A 487 -38.42 25.31 -14.69
N GLU A 488 -37.19 25.80 -14.59
CA GLU A 488 -36.62 26.77 -15.55
C GLU A 488 -36.10 26.15 -16.88
N ALA A 489 -36.24 24.83 -17.05
CA ALA A 489 -35.64 24.10 -18.17
C ALA A 489 -36.19 24.47 -19.57
N ALA A 490 -37.42 24.98 -19.67
CA ALA A 490 -38.10 25.24 -20.94
C ALA A 490 -37.43 26.32 -21.82
N ALA A 491 -36.74 27.30 -21.20
CA ALA A 491 -35.94 28.27 -21.93
C ALA A 491 -34.58 27.68 -22.37
N HIS A 492 -33.97 26.86 -21.51
CA HIS A 492 -32.59 26.37 -21.67
C HIS A 492 -32.46 25.28 -22.74
N ARG A 493 -33.44 24.37 -22.88
CA ARG A 493 -33.48 23.34 -23.95
C ARG A 493 -33.49 23.94 -25.38
N LYS A 494 -33.80 25.24 -25.52
CA LYS A 494 -33.75 25.98 -26.80
C LYS A 494 -32.31 26.21 -27.31
N LEU A 495 -31.29 26.16 -26.45
CA LEU A 495 -29.90 26.36 -26.88
C LEU A 495 -29.31 25.10 -27.53
N ALA A 496 -29.49 23.93 -26.91
CA ALA A 496 -29.06 22.65 -27.47
C ALA A 496 -29.67 22.41 -28.87
N THR A 497 -30.95 22.74 -29.05
CA THR A 497 -31.63 22.65 -30.35
C THR A 497 -31.15 23.69 -31.37
N LYS A 498 -30.77 24.91 -30.97
CA LYS A 498 -30.11 25.89 -31.85
C LYS A 498 -28.72 25.41 -32.30
N LEU A 499 -27.92 24.86 -31.40
CA LEU A 499 -26.60 24.30 -31.72
C LEU A 499 -26.71 23.07 -32.63
N ALA A 500 -27.63 22.14 -32.34
CA ALA A 500 -27.94 21.00 -33.20
C ALA A 500 -28.32 21.43 -34.63
N LYS A 501 -29.19 22.45 -34.75
CA LYS A 501 -29.52 23.05 -36.06
C LYS A 501 -28.26 23.58 -36.75
N LEU A 502 -27.48 24.43 -36.07
CA LEU A 502 -26.29 25.07 -36.64
C LEU A 502 -25.27 24.04 -37.15
N LEU A 503 -24.99 22.98 -36.37
CA LEU A 503 -24.07 21.91 -36.76
C LEU A 503 -24.57 21.15 -38.00
N VAL A 504 -25.85 20.75 -38.06
CA VAL A 504 -26.42 20.03 -39.21
C VAL A 504 -26.33 20.86 -40.50
N PHE A 505 -26.58 22.17 -40.42
CA PHE A 505 -26.42 23.06 -41.58
C PHE A 505 -24.94 23.32 -41.93
N LYS A 506 -24.04 23.49 -40.94
CA LYS A 506 -22.59 23.64 -41.16
C LYS A 506 -21.98 22.44 -41.87
N HIS A 507 -22.45 21.23 -41.58
CA HIS A 507 -22.03 20.00 -42.27
C HIS A 507 -22.89 19.67 -43.51
N GLY A 508 -23.62 20.63 -44.08
CA GLY A 508 -24.29 20.50 -45.38
C GLY A 508 -25.40 19.44 -45.45
N GLY A 509 -26.04 19.13 -44.32
CA GLY A 509 -27.13 18.17 -44.22
C GLY A 509 -26.70 16.71 -43.99
N THR A 510 -25.48 16.45 -43.51
CA THR A 510 -25.16 15.15 -42.89
C THR A 510 -25.84 15.03 -41.52
N ALA A 511 -26.12 13.80 -41.07
CA ALA A 511 -26.54 13.58 -39.70
C ALA A 511 -25.40 13.93 -38.73
N VAL A 512 -25.73 14.54 -37.59
CA VAL A 512 -24.77 14.93 -36.53
C VAL A 512 -25.07 14.09 -35.29
N SER A 513 -24.04 13.53 -34.65
CA SER A 513 -24.25 12.75 -33.43
C SER A 513 -24.67 13.64 -32.24
N PRO A 514 -25.54 13.17 -31.33
CA PRO A 514 -25.89 13.91 -30.12
C PRO A 514 -24.65 14.33 -29.30
N SER A 515 -23.60 13.50 -29.24
CA SER A 515 -22.34 13.80 -28.55
C SER A 515 -21.45 14.85 -29.23
N ALA A 516 -21.71 15.20 -30.51
CA ALA A 516 -21.12 16.40 -31.10
C ALA A 516 -21.86 17.67 -30.64
N VAL A 517 -23.18 17.59 -30.42
CA VAL A 517 -23.97 18.67 -29.80
C VAL A 517 -23.60 18.81 -28.32
N GLY A 518 -23.38 17.71 -27.60
CA GLY A 518 -22.89 17.69 -26.22
C GLY A 518 -21.56 18.42 -26.06
N ARG A 519 -20.53 18.03 -26.83
CA ARG A 519 -19.22 18.71 -26.83
C ARG A 519 -19.30 20.19 -27.20
N ALA A 520 -20.12 20.57 -28.18
CA ALA A 520 -20.32 21.98 -28.54
C ALA A 520 -21.07 22.78 -27.46
N LEU A 521 -21.97 22.14 -26.71
CA LEU A 521 -22.67 22.75 -25.59
C LEU A 521 -21.74 22.87 -24.36
N TYR A 522 -20.85 21.89 -24.13
CA TYR A 522 -19.79 21.98 -23.12
C TYR A 522 -18.81 23.12 -23.43
N SER A 523 -18.25 23.19 -24.65
CA SER A 523 -17.31 24.26 -25.01
C SER A 523 -17.93 25.66 -24.92
N PHE A 524 -19.18 25.81 -25.36
CA PHE A 524 -19.95 27.05 -25.16
C PHE A 524 -20.19 27.36 -23.67
N SER A 525 -20.47 26.34 -22.85
CA SER A 525 -20.69 26.50 -21.41
C SER A 525 -19.42 27.00 -20.70
N VAL A 526 -18.26 26.44 -21.01
CA VAL A 526 -16.96 26.89 -20.48
C VAL A 526 -16.65 28.31 -20.96
N GLN A 527 -16.78 28.59 -22.27
CA GLN A 527 -16.55 29.94 -22.82
C GLN A 527 -17.47 31.00 -22.21
N LYS A 528 -18.73 30.65 -21.93
CA LYS A 528 -19.68 31.56 -21.26
C LYS A 528 -19.32 31.77 -19.79
N MET A 529 -18.84 30.74 -19.10
CA MET A 529 -18.29 30.88 -17.74
C MET A 529 -17.09 31.84 -17.75
N SER A 530 -16.22 31.73 -18.77
CA SER A 530 -15.07 32.63 -19.00
C SER A 530 -15.40 33.97 -19.66
N GLN A 531 -16.66 34.41 -19.59
CA GLN A 531 -17.14 35.71 -20.06
C GLN A 531 -18.04 36.41 -19.02
N MET A 532 -18.28 35.81 -17.85
CA MET A 532 -19.26 36.31 -16.87
C MET A 532 -18.71 36.59 -15.47
N GLY A 533 -17.44 36.27 -15.18
CA GLY A 533 -16.65 36.93 -14.13
C GLY A 533 -17.16 36.84 -12.68
N SER A 534 -18.07 35.93 -12.36
CA SER A 534 -18.70 35.83 -11.04
C SER A 534 -19.18 34.42 -10.76
N SER A 535 -19.16 34.00 -9.50
CA SER A 535 -19.78 32.75 -9.03
C SER A 535 -21.27 32.65 -9.42
N ALA A 536 -21.99 33.78 -9.51
CA ALA A 536 -23.38 33.84 -9.95
C ALA A 536 -23.60 33.55 -11.46
N ALA A 537 -22.53 33.36 -12.23
CA ALA A 537 -22.60 32.82 -13.59
C ALA A 537 -22.74 31.30 -13.61
N VAL A 538 -22.18 30.60 -12.61
CA VAL A 538 -22.08 29.14 -12.60
C VAL A 538 -23.46 28.49 -12.52
N SER A 539 -24.36 29.00 -11.68
CA SER A 539 -25.75 28.57 -11.60
C SER A 539 -26.51 28.68 -12.93
N LYS A 540 -26.18 29.67 -13.77
CA LYS A 540 -26.76 29.90 -15.10
C LYS A 540 -26.14 29.04 -16.20
N VAL A 541 -25.01 28.38 -15.91
CA VAL A 541 -24.27 27.50 -16.84
C VAL A 541 -24.47 26.02 -16.50
N LEU A 542 -24.66 25.67 -15.22
CA LEU A 542 -24.87 24.29 -14.76
C LEU A 542 -26.01 23.55 -15.51
N PRO A 543 -27.19 24.14 -15.81
CA PRO A 543 -28.22 23.46 -16.59
C PRO A 543 -27.78 23.11 -18.03
N LEU A 544 -26.80 23.81 -18.59
CA LEU A 544 -26.23 23.54 -19.92
C LEU A 544 -25.20 22.41 -19.85
N LEU A 545 -24.37 22.39 -18.80
CA LEU A 545 -23.42 21.30 -18.52
C LEU A 545 -24.15 19.97 -18.27
N LEU A 546 -25.24 19.98 -17.50
CA LEU A 546 -26.07 18.79 -17.27
C LEU A 546 -26.73 18.28 -18.57
N GLN A 547 -27.18 19.19 -19.46
CA GLN A 547 -27.67 18.82 -20.79
C GLN A 547 -26.56 18.24 -21.69
N ALA A 548 -25.34 18.80 -21.64
CA ALA A 548 -24.19 18.23 -22.36
C ALA A 548 -23.84 16.83 -21.82
N GLY A 549 -23.95 16.62 -20.50
CA GLY A 549 -23.80 15.32 -19.87
C GLY A 549 -24.83 14.27 -20.33
N CYS A 550 -26.13 14.62 -20.39
CA CYS A 550 -27.14 13.75 -21.00
C CYS A 550 -26.86 13.45 -22.49
N LEU A 551 -26.16 14.34 -23.20
CA LEU A 551 -25.69 14.13 -24.58
C LEU A 551 -24.40 13.29 -24.66
N ALA A 552 -24.01 12.62 -23.57
CA ALA A 552 -22.82 11.80 -23.39
C ALA A 552 -21.49 12.57 -23.54
N ASP A 553 -21.42 13.76 -22.93
CA ASP A 553 -20.17 14.48 -22.67
C ASP A 553 -19.70 14.28 -21.22
N ASN A 554 -18.66 13.46 -21.04
CA ASN A 554 -18.18 13.06 -19.71
C ASN A 554 -17.38 14.18 -19.02
N HIS A 555 -16.82 15.14 -19.77
CA HIS A 555 -16.18 16.32 -19.20
C HIS A 555 -17.21 17.24 -18.54
N ALA A 556 -18.39 17.39 -19.15
CA ALA A 556 -19.51 18.16 -18.60
C ALA A 556 -20.11 17.49 -17.35
N LEU A 557 -20.21 16.16 -17.33
CA LEU A 557 -20.61 15.40 -16.13
C LEU A 557 -19.58 15.57 -15.00
N HIS A 558 -18.29 15.43 -15.29
CA HIS A 558 -17.24 15.57 -14.27
C HIS A 558 -17.17 17.00 -13.72
N MET A 559 -17.25 18.02 -14.57
CA MET A 559 -17.39 19.41 -14.12
C MET A 559 -18.63 19.60 -13.25
N SER A 560 -19.79 19.07 -13.65
CA SER A 560 -21.02 19.19 -12.86
C SER A 560 -20.91 18.52 -11.48
N SER A 561 -20.24 17.36 -11.39
CA SER A 561 -19.89 16.70 -10.14
C SER A 561 -19.04 17.61 -9.23
N VAL A 562 -17.96 18.14 -9.79
CA VAL A 562 -17.02 19.04 -9.13
C VAL A 562 -17.69 20.31 -8.62
N LEU A 563 -18.60 20.93 -9.37
CA LEU A 563 -19.37 22.10 -8.91
C LEU A 563 -20.27 21.78 -7.71
N TYR A 564 -20.92 20.61 -7.70
CA TYR A 564 -21.72 20.17 -6.54
C TYR A 564 -20.86 19.73 -5.34
N SER A 565 -19.62 19.29 -5.56
CA SER A 565 -18.65 18.96 -4.50
C SER A 565 -18.05 20.23 -3.87
N SER A 566 -17.60 21.17 -4.71
CA SER A 566 -16.94 22.41 -4.31
C SER A 566 -17.92 23.43 -3.75
N GLY A 567 -19.14 23.49 -4.28
CA GLY A 567 -20.17 24.47 -3.94
C GLY A 567 -19.96 25.85 -4.58
N LEU A 568 -19.14 25.96 -5.64
CA LEU A 568 -18.95 27.25 -6.33
C LEU A 568 -20.24 27.66 -7.04
N GLY A 569 -20.91 28.72 -6.55
CA GLY A 569 -22.12 29.27 -7.18
C GLY A 569 -23.34 28.36 -7.17
N VAL A 570 -23.30 27.26 -6.40
CA VAL A 570 -24.32 26.20 -6.34
C VAL A 570 -24.34 25.63 -4.91
N HIS A 571 -25.51 25.28 -4.37
CA HIS A 571 -25.58 24.58 -3.08
C HIS A 571 -24.85 23.23 -3.15
N LYS A 572 -23.93 22.99 -2.20
CA LYS A 572 -23.15 21.76 -2.08
C LYS A 572 -24.09 20.56 -1.89
N ASN A 573 -23.98 19.55 -2.77
CA ASN A 573 -24.74 18.30 -2.66
C ASN A 573 -23.79 17.11 -2.90
N PRO A 574 -23.33 16.40 -1.85
CA PRO A 574 -22.36 15.32 -1.98
C PRO A 574 -22.89 14.12 -2.76
N ILE A 575 -24.17 13.77 -2.59
CA ILE A 575 -24.79 12.61 -3.24
C ILE A 575 -24.93 12.86 -4.74
N LYS A 576 -25.37 14.06 -5.13
CA LYS A 576 -25.46 14.47 -6.55
C LYS A 576 -24.09 14.65 -7.19
N ALA A 577 -23.08 15.11 -6.44
CA ALA A 577 -21.70 15.11 -6.90
C ALA A 577 -21.20 13.68 -7.21
N TRP A 578 -21.45 12.74 -6.30
CA TRP A 578 -21.06 11.33 -6.48
C TRP A 578 -21.78 10.65 -7.64
N LEU A 579 -23.10 10.85 -7.80
CA LEU A 579 -23.86 10.43 -8.99
C LEU A 579 -23.16 10.87 -10.28
N LEU A 580 -22.85 12.17 -10.39
CA LEU A 580 -22.26 12.75 -11.59
C LEU A 580 -20.82 12.29 -11.83
N ALA A 581 -20.07 11.93 -10.78
CA ALA A 581 -18.75 11.31 -10.90
C ALA A 581 -18.85 9.87 -11.43
N LEU A 582 -19.77 9.05 -10.90
CA LEU A 582 -20.03 7.68 -11.38
C LEU A 582 -20.46 7.67 -12.85
N LEU A 583 -21.36 8.59 -13.24
CA LEU A 583 -21.79 8.76 -14.63
C LEU A 583 -20.65 9.23 -15.54
N ALA A 584 -19.79 10.13 -15.06
CA ALA A 584 -18.65 10.63 -15.83
C ALA A 584 -17.57 9.56 -16.06
N ALA A 585 -17.31 8.71 -15.07
CA ALA A 585 -16.21 7.73 -15.08
C ALA A 585 -16.33 6.63 -16.15
N GLN A 586 -17.55 6.40 -16.68
CA GLN A 586 -17.78 5.53 -17.84
C GLN A 586 -16.89 5.92 -19.02
N ARG A 587 -16.58 4.96 -19.91
CA ARG A 587 -15.65 5.15 -21.06
C ARG A 587 -14.31 5.77 -20.66
N ASP A 588 -13.81 5.35 -19.50
CA ASP A 588 -12.52 5.73 -18.91
C ASP A 588 -12.22 7.24 -18.86
N HIS A 589 -13.18 8.06 -18.41
CA HIS A 589 -12.90 9.48 -18.19
C HIS A 589 -11.94 9.69 -17.00
N ARG A 590 -10.64 9.74 -17.30
CA ARG A 590 -9.53 9.68 -16.35
C ARG A 590 -9.63 10.63 -15.16
N LEU A 591 -10.05 11.88 -15.35
CA LEU A 591 -10.21 12.82 -14.23
C LEU A 591 -11.33 12.40 -13.26
N ALA A 592 -12.42 11.79 -13.76
CA ALA A 592 -13.49 11.26 -12.93
C ALA A 592 -13.08 9.97 -12.22
N LEU A 593 -12.29 9.12 -12.89
CA LEU A 593 -11.70 7.93 -12.26
C LEU A 593 -10.71 8.32 -11.14
N LEU A 594 -9.83 9.31 -11.36
CA LEU A 594 -8.92 9.85 -10.32
C LEU A 594 -9.71 10.39 -9.11
N HIS A 595 -10.80 11.12 -9.37
CA HIS A 595 -11.70 11.68 -8.36
C HIS A 595 -12.44 10.60 -7.56
N LEU A 596 -13.01 9.58 -8.21
CA LEU A 596 -13.61 8.44 -7.51
C LEU A 596 -12.56 7.66 -6.70
N GLY A 597 -11.37 7.42 -7.26
CA GLY A 597 -10.24 6.82 -6.54
C GLY A 597 -9.88 7.60 -5.28
N HIS A 598 -9.80 8.93 -5.36
CA HIS A 598 -9.49 9.80 -4.23
C HIS A 598 -10.59 9.76 -3.16
N VAL A 599 -11.86 9.83 -3.57
CA VAL A 599 -13.03 9.76 -2.69
C VAL A 599 -13.07 8.46 -1.89
N HIS A 600 -12.79 7.32 -2.53
CA HIS A 600 -12.79 6.01 -1.85
C HIS A 600 -11.50 5.72 -1.07
N GLN A 601 -10.33 6.27 -1.47
CA GLN A 601 -9.10 6.21 -0.66
C GLN A 601 -9.28 6.98 0.66
N ARG A 602 -9.95 8.14 0.62
CA ARG A 602 -10.05 9.07 1.76
C ARG A 602 -11.35 8.95 2.57
N GLY A 603 -12.40 8.34 2.03
CA GLY A 603 -13.70 8.26 2.68
C GLY A 603 -14.45 9.60 2.65
N LEU A 604 -14.38 10.31 1.52
CA LEU A 604 -15.02 11.61 1.37
C LEU A 604 -16.54 11.46 1.21
N HIS A 605 -17.26 12.57 1.37
CA HIS A 605 -18.72 12.66 1.13
C HIS A 605 -19.61 11.75 2.00
N GLY A 606 -19.06 11.13 3.05
CA GLY A 606 -19.77 10.16 3.90
C GLY A 606 -19.69 8.72 3.41
N LEU A 607 -18.87 8.44 2.39
CA LEU A 607 -18.59 7.09 1.91
C LEU A 607 -17.52 6.42 2.81
N PRO A 608 -17.57 5.10 3.02
CA PRO A 608 -16.51 4.38 3.71
C PRO A 608 -15.20 4.44 2.91
N LYS A 609 -14.07 4.35 3.63
CA LYS A 609 -12.76 4.10 3.00
C LYS A 609 -12.75 2.66 2.48
N ASP A 610 -12.55 2.50 1.17
CA ASP A 610 -12.37 1.18 0.54
C ASP A 610 -11.15 1.25 -0.40
N PRO A 611 -9.99 0.70 0.02
CA PRO A 611 -8.78 0.74 -0.79
C PRO A 611 -8.89 -0.14 -2.04
N ASP A 612 -9.75 -1.15 -2.06
CA ASP A 612 -9.88 -2.05 -3.22
C ASP A 612 -10.72 -1.41 -4.33
N LEU A 613 -11.73 -0.63 -3.94
CA LEU A 613 -12.51 0.22 -4.85
C LEU A 613 -11.66 1.40 -5.36
N ALA A 614 -10.83 2.00 -4.50
CA ALA A 614 -9.85 3.01 -4.93
C ALA A 614 -8.80 2.44 -5.89
N TYR A 615 -8.29 1.23 -5.60
CA TYR A 615 -7.35 0.50 -6.45
C TYR A 615 -7.94 0.25 -7.84
N ALA A 616 -9.19 -0.24 -7.94
CA ALA A 616 -9.83 -0.49 -9.23
C ALA A 616 -9.88 0.76 -10.13
N TYR A 617 -10.21 1.93 -9.57
CA TYR A 617 -10.24 3.19 -10.32
C TYR A 617 -8.83 3.72 -10.70
N TYR A 618 -7.85 3.61 -9.81
CA TYR A 618 -6.48 4.07 -10.09
C TYR A 618 -5.71 3.12 -11.01
N ALA A 619 -5.82 1.80 -10.83
CA ALA A 619 -5.12 0.78 -11.63
C ALA A 619 -5.50 0.84 -13.11
N ASN A 620 -6.76 1.17 -13.42
CA ASN A 620 -7.22 1.53 -14.77
C ASN A 620 -6.31 2.59 -15.41
N ILE A 621 -6.30 3.78 -14.81
CA ILE A 621 -5.58 4.94 -15.34
C ILE A 621 -4.08 4.67 -15.40
N ALA A 622 -3.52 3.99 -14.39
CA ALA A 622 -2.11 3.63 -14.36
C ALA A 622 -1.74 2.67 -15.52
N LYS A 623 -2.57 1.65 -15.78
CA LYS A 623 -2.41 0.74 -16.94
C LYS A 623 -2.49 1.52 -18.25
N GLN A 624 -3.51 2.37 -18.43
CA GLN A 624 -3.63 3.23 -19.61
C GLN A 624 -2.42 4.16 -19.78
N THR A 625 -1.90 4.73 -18.69
CA THR A 625 -0.73 5.62 -18.68
C THR A 625 0.55 4.91 -19.13
N THR A 626 0.72 3.63 -18.76
CA THR A 626 1.84 2.84 -19.30
C THR A 626 1.72 2.61 -20.81
N LEU A 627 0.50 2.52 -21.36
CA LEU A 627 0.28 2.40 -22.80
C LEU A 627 0.50 3.73 -23.54
N ASP A 628 0.03 4.85 -22.97
CA ASP A 628 0.26 6.19 -23.54
C ASP A 628 1.74 6.53 -23.65
N ARG A 629 2.55 6.19 -22.63
CA ARG A 629 4.00 6.44 -22.65
C ARG A 629 4.73 5.66 -23.73
N HIS A 630 4.20 4.52 -24.19
CA HIS A 630 4.71 3.81 -25.36
C HIS A 630 4.25 4.41 -26.69
N ASN A 631 3.06 5.03 -26.73
CA ASN A 631 2.45 5.61 -27.93
C ASN A 631 2.01 7.08 -27.70
N PRO A 632 2.96 8.02 -27.52
CA PRO A 632 2.63 9.41 -27.20
C PRO A 632 1.88 10.12 -28.33
N THR A 633 0.82 10.84 -27.97
CA THR A 633 0.00 11.62 -28.90
C THR A 633 0.19 13.13 -28.69
N PRO A 634 0.04 13.99 -29.72
CA PRO A 634 0.19 15.45 -29.58
C PRO A 634 -0.83 16.17 -28.67
N GLN A 635 -1.74 15.43 -28.03
CA GLN A 635 -2.73 15.96 -27.07
C GLN A 635 -2.32 15.71 -25.62
N GLN A 636 -1.28 14.92 -25.40
CA GLN A 636 -0.66 14.62 -24.12
C GLN A 636 0.57 15.51 -23.93
N THR A 637 0.81 15.96 -22.71
CA THR A 637 2.08 16.59 -22.30
C THR A 637 2.55 15.93 -21.01
N PHE A 638 3.80 16.14 -20.60
CA PHE A 638 4.28 15.62 -19.32
C PHE A 638 3.51 16.26 -18.14
N VAL A 639 3.52 15.58 -16.98
CA VAL A 639 2.93 16.06 -15.73
C VAL A 639 4.05 16.71 -14.92
N GLU A 640 3.98 18.03 -14.77
CA GLU A 640 4.96 18.82 -14.03
C GLU A 640 4.35 19.23 -12.67
N ASP A 641 5.03 18.89 -11.58
CA ASP A 641 4.63 19.18 -10.19
C ASP A 641 4.93 20.65 -9.82
N VAL A 642 4.39 21.61 -10.57
CA VAL A 642 4.64 23.06 -10.36
C VAL A 642 3.73 23.64 -9.28
N TYR A 643 4.32 24.30 -8.28
CA TYR A 643 3.63 25.01 -7.20
C TYR A 643 3.65 26.52 -7.45
N LEU A 644 2.55 27.23 -7.14
CA LEU A 644 2.40 28.67 -7.49
C LEU A 644 3.07 29.66 -6.52
N ASN A 645 3.67 29.17 -5.44
CA ASN A 645 4.54 29.93 -4.53
C ASN A 645 6.04 29.81 -4.87
N ASP A 646 6.39 28.94 -5.82
CA ASP A 646 7.78 28.71 -6.24
C ASP A 646 8.12 29.58 -7.46
N ASP A 647 8.67 30.76 -7.19
CA ASP A 647 9.08 31.71 -8.23
C ASP A 647 10.22 31.16 -9.11
N GLU A 648 11.07 30.24 -8.63
CA GLU A 648 12.11 29.63 -9.48
C GLU A 648 11.46 28.64 -10.48
N ALA A 649 10.59 27.75 -10.00
CA ALA A 649 9.84 26.83 -10.86
C ALA A 649 8.96 27.57 -11.86
N LEU A 650 8.37 28.71 -11.48
CA LEU A 650 7.62 29.59 -12.39
C LEU A 650 8.51 30.27 -13.43
N ASN A 651 9.66 30.84 -13.04
CA ASN A 651 10.62 31.44 -13.97
C ASN A 651 11.25 30.41 -14.93
N SER A 652 11.29 29.12 -14.55
CA SER A 652 11.73 28.02 -15.42
C SER A 652 10.75 27.68 -16.56
N GLN A 653 9.53 28.23 -16.57
CA GLN A 653 8.49 27.94 -17.56
C GLN A 653 8.71 28.72 -18.87
N THR A 654 9.60 28.21 -19.72
CA THR A 654 9.97 28.84 -20.99
C THR A 654 8.91 28.69 -22.10
N ASN A 655 8.46 29.82 -22.65
CA ASN A 655 7.98 29.86 -24.04
C ASN A 655 9.16 30.03 -25.03
N GLU A 656 8.90 29.99 -26.34
CA GLU A 656 9.94 30.15 -27.37
C GLU A 656 10.61 31.54 -27.33
N ASP A 657 9.92 32.55 -26.83
CA ASP A 657 10.43 33.91 -26.67
C ASP A 657 11.25 34.09 -25.37
N HIS A 658 11.27 33.10 -24.47
CA HIS A 658 11.88 33.26 -23.15
C HIS A 658 13.41 33.33 -23.22
N HIS A 659 13.99 34.20 -22.39
CA HIS A 659 15.43 34.42 -22.37
C HIS A 659 16.24 33.15 -22.07
N ILE A 660 15.72 32.24 -21.24
CA ILE A 660 16.32 30.92 -20.96
C ILE A 660 16.32 30.03 -22.21
N PHE A 661 15.22 29.96 -22.97
CA PHE A 661 15.16 29.16 -24.20
C PHE A 661 16.07 29.72 -25.30
N GLN A 662 16.11 31.04 -25.46
CA GLN A 662 17.02 31.71 -26.39
C GLN A 662 18.50 31.53 -25.98
N TRP A 663 18.80 31.50 -24.68
CA TRP A 663 20.13 31.16 -24.16
C TRP A 663 20.50 29.69 -24.45
N LEU A 664 19.61 28.73 -24.19
CA LEU A 664 19.81 27.33 -24.57
C LEU A 664 20.06 27.20 -26.08
N LYS A 665 19.24 27.87 -26.92
CA LYS A 665 19.38 27.92 -28.39
C LYS A 665 20.71 28.53 -28.84
N LEU A 666 21.31 29.43 -28.05
CA LEU A 666 22.66 29.96 -28.27
C LEU A 666 23.77 28.98 -27.86
N GLN A 667 23.66 28.30 -26.71
CA GLN A 667 24.67 27.32 -26.27
C GLN A 667 24.69 26.08 -27.16
N ALA A 668 23.52 25.61 -27.60
CA ALA A 668 23.35 24.54 -28.56
C ALA A 668 24.04 24.88 -29.91
N ARG A 669 23.83 26.10 -30.43
CA ARG A 669 24.56 26.64 -31.60
C ARG A 669 26.09 26.71 -31.39
N ARG A 670 26.57 26.82 -30.16
CA ARG A 670 28.00 26.78 -29.80
C ARG A 670 28.55 25.36 -29.63
N GLY A 671 27.70 24.32 -29.71
CA GLY A 671 28.09 22.92 -29.58
C GLY A 671 28.06 22.37 -28.15
N ALA A 672 27.38 23.03 -27.20
CA ALA A 672 27.17 22.47 -25.87
C ALA A 672 26.19 21.28 -25.95
N ALA A 673 26.67 20.07 -25.62
CA ALA A 673 25.89 18.84 -25.71
C ALA A 673 24.63 18.88 -24.83
N ASP A 674 24.75 19.32 -23.58
CA ASP A 674 23.64 19.41 -22.62
C ASP A 674 22.52 20.34 -23.12
N ALA A 675 22.88 21.41 -23.86
CA ALA A 675 21.91 22.34 -24.44
C ALA A 675 21.24 21.77 -25.70
N GLU A 676 21.96 21.00 -26.54
CA GLU A 676 21.34 20.24 -27.63
C GLU A 676 20.38 19.17 -27.08
N GLN A 677 20.76 18.43 -26.03
CA GLN A 677 19.90 17.45 -25.34
C GLN A 677 18.65 18.11 -24.75
N ALA A 678 18.81 19.21 -24.01
CA ALA A 678 17.72 19.93 -23.37
C ALA A 678 16.70 20.42 -24.40
N LEU A 679 17.14 21.15 -25.43
CA LEU A 679 16.26 21.61 -26.52
C LEU A 679 15.58 20.44 -27.24
N ALA A 680 16.32 19.36 -27.53
CA ALA A 680 15.74 18.20 -28.17
C ALA A 680 14.62 17.58 -27.34
N ARG A 681 14.81 17.43 -26.02
CA ARG A 681 13.81 16.86 -25.10
C ARG A 681 12.61 17.79 -24.91
N MET A 682 12.86 19.07 -24.68
CA MET A 682 11.84 20.12 -24.58
C MET A 682 10.94 20.14 -25.81
N LEU A 683 11.53 20.14 -27.01
CA LEU A 683 10.80 20.14 -28.29
C LEU A 683 10.18 18.78 -28.65
N PHE A 684 10.72 17.66 -28.17
CA PHE A 684 10.15 16.33 -28.44
C PHE A 684 8.91 16.06 -27.58
N TRP A 685 8.95 16.42 -26.29
CA TRP A 685 7.91 16.10 -25.30
C TRP A 685 6.94 17.26 -24.99
N GLY A 686 7.25 18.50 -25.41
CA GLY A 686 6.45 19.68 -25.09
C GLY A 686 6.50 20.05 -23.61
N GLN A 687 7.71 20.17 -23.06
CA GLN A 687 7.97 20.48 -21.65
C GLN A 687 8.15 21.99 -21.41
N GLN A 688 8.00 22.43 -20.16
CA GLN A 688 8.27 23.80 -19.68
C GLN A 688 7.44 24.93 -20.35
N GLY A 689 6.49 24.62 -21.23
CA GLY A 689 5.64 25.60 -21.92
C GLY A 689 5.77 25.60 -23.45
N LEU A 690 6.64 24.75 -24.00
CA LEU A 690 6.85 24.62 -25.44
C LEU A 690 5.87 23.65 -26.11
N SER A 691 5.55 23.90 -27.38
CA SER A 691 4.74 22.97 -28.19
C SER A 691 5.62 21.86 -28.80
N PRO A 692 5.14 20.60 -28.89
CA PRO A 692 5.94 19.52 -29.48
C PRO A 692 6.27 19.74 -30.97
N ASN A 693 7.55 19.85 -31.28
CA ASN A 693 8.11 19.91 -32.63
C ASN A 693 9.16 18.81 -32.83
N ILE A 694 8.67 17.59 -33.08
CA ILE A 694 9.49 16.38 -33.26
C ILE A 694 10.52 16.56 -34.40
N GLN A 695 10.18 17.27 -35.49
CA GLN A 695 11.13 17.47 -36.61
C GLN A 695 12.30 18.40 -36.27
N GLU A 696 12.15 19.37 -35.36
CA GLU A 696 13.27 20.19 -34.88
C GLU A 696 14.05 19.44 -33.79
N ALA A 697 13.36 18.77 -32.87
CA ALA A 697 13.98 17.91 -31.86
C ALA A 697 14.93 16.85 -32.46
N VAL A 698 14.52 16.16 -33.53
CA VAL A 698 15.35 15.13 -34.18
C VAL A 698 16.54 15.72 -34.96
N LYS A 699 16.50 16.99 -35.36
CA LYS A 699 17.69 17.69 -35.87
C LYS A 699 18.71 17.93 -34.75
N HIS A 700 18.24 18.28 -33.55
CA HIS A 700 19.10 18.42 -32.36
C HIS A 700 19.68 17.07 -31.92
N TYR A 701 18.87 16.03 -31.71
CA TYR A 701 19.36 14.68 -31.40
C TYR A 701 20.38 14.17 -32.43
N ARG A 702 20.11 14.36 -33.74
CA ARG A 702 21.06 13.98 -34.80
C ARG A 702 22.38 14.76 -34.71
N ARG A 703 22.36 16.05 -34.34
CA ARG A 703 23.58 16.85 -34.19
C ARG A 703 24.38 16.42 -32.96
N GLY A 704 23.75 16.19 -31.81
CA GLY A 704 24.42 15.60 -30.65
C GLY A 704 25.05 14.24 -30.96
N ALA A 705 24.29 13.33 -31.59
CA ALA A 705 24.72 11.97 -31.92
C ALA A 705 25.87 11.90 -32.94
N VAL A 706 25.88 12.79 -33.94
CA VAL A 706 26.79 12.70 -35.10
C VAL A 706 27.94 13.72 -35.03
N GLN A 707 27.69 14.94 -34.55
CA GLN A 707 28.70 16.02 -34.51
C GLN A 707 29.43 16.04 -33.16
N LEU A 708 28.68 15.95 -32.05
CA LEU A 708 29.25 16.01 -30.70
C LEU A 708 29.65 14.62 -30.15
N GLN A 709 29.14 13.55 -30.76
CA GLN A 709 29.32 12.15 -30.34
C GLN A 709 28.90 11.89 -28.89
N ASP A 710 27.89 12.64 -28.43
CA ASP A 710 27.32 12.57 -27.08
C ASP A 710 26.52 11.27 -26.88
N PRO A 711 26.80 10.47 -25.82
CA PRO A 711 26.14 9.18 -25.59
C PRO A 711 24.62 9.30 -25.42
N VAL A 712 24.15 10.39 -24.80
CA VAL A 712 22.73 10.60 -24.54
C VAL A 712 22.00 10.86 -25.86
N SER A 713 22.51 11.77 -26.67
CA SER A 713 21.98 12.05 -28.01
C SER A 713 22.11 10.85 -28.96
N MET A 714 23.19 10.05 -28.86
CA MET A 714 23.31 8.81 -29.63
C MET A 714 22.17 7.84 -29.30
N TYR A 715 21.83 7.67 -28.02
CA TYR A 715 20.70 6.86 -27.60
C TYR A 715 19.36 7.46 -28.05
N ASP A 716 19.07 8.72 -27.74
CA ASP A 716 17.78 9.35 -28.07
C ASP A 716 17.56 9.37 -29.61
N TYR A 717 18.60 9.63 -30.41
CA TYR A 717 18.55 9.50 -31.88
C TYR A 717 18.36 8.06 -32.35
N ALA A 718 18.96 7.07 -31.67
CA ALA A 718 18.79 5.66 -32.01
C ALA A 718 17.36 5.17 -31.77
N ILE A 719 16.74 5.52 -30.65
CA ILE A 719 15.33 5.22 -30.35
C ILE A 719 14.43 5.81 -31.43
N VAL A 720 14.67 7.07 -31.80
CA VAL A 720 13.95 7.75 -32.90
C VAL A 720 14.10 7.01 -34.24
N LEU A 721 15.30 6.52 -34.59
CA LEU A 721 15.52 5.73 -35.82
C LEU A 721 14.86 4.34 -35.76
N LEU A 722 14.78 3.70 -34.59
CA LEU A 722 14.12 2.41 -34.38
C LEU A 722 12.59 2.52 -34.48
N LEU A 723 12.02 3.63 -34.02
CA LEU A 723 10.58 3.88 -34.02
C LEU A 723 10.07 4.56 -35.31
N GLY A 724 10.90 5.35 -36.00
CA GLY A 724 10.49 6.16 -37.16
C GLY A 724 9.78 7.46 -36.78
N GLN A 725 10.09 8.03 -35.61
CA GLN A 725 9.39 9.20 -35.07
C GLN A 725 10.00 10.50 -35.62
N GLY A 726 9.41 11.03 -36.70
CA GLY A 726 9.86 12.29 -37.34
C GLY A 726 11.02 12.12 -38.33
N VAL A 727 11.50 10.90 -38.53
CA VAL A 727 12.45 10.47 -39.57
C VAL A 727 12.06 9.10 -40.10
N GLU A 728 12.59 8.72 -41.26
CA GLU A 728 12.45 7.36 -41.78
C GLU A 728 13.09 6.33 -40.84
N LYS A 729 12.49 5.14 -40.76
CA LYS A 729 12.86 4.07 -39.83
C LYS A 729 14.09 3.29 -40.33
N ASP A 730 15.17 3.33 -39.58
CA ASP A 730 16.46 2.71 -39.91
C ASP A 730 16.99 1.91 -38.70
N VAL A 731 16.51 0.67 -38.59
CA VAL A 731 16.82 -0.22 -37.47
C VAL A 731 18.31 -0.56 -37.36
N PRO A 732 19.03 -0.96 -38.44
CA PRO A 732 20.45 -1.27 -38.35
C PRO A 732 21.28 -0.09 -37.84
N LYS A 733 21.00 1.12 -38.33
CA LYS A 733 21.69 2.34 -37.90
C LYS A 733 21.38 2.68 -36.45
N GLY A 734 20.12 2.57 -36.02
CA GLY A 734 19.73 2.70 -34.61
C GLY A 734 20.56 1.78 -33.71
N VAL A 735 20.66 0.49 -34.06
CA VAL A 735 21.49 -0.49 -33.31
C VAL A 735 22.98 -0.10 -33.28
N THR A 736 23.55 0.46 -34.36
CA THR A 736 24.95 0.92 -34.32
C THR A 736 25.17 2.14 -33.40
N PHE A 737 24.20 3.05 -33.28
CA PHE A 737 24.28 4.15 -32.32
C PHE A 737 24.07 3.67 -30.88
N LEU A 738 23.16 2.72 -30.62
CA LEU A 738 23.03 2.09 -29.30
C LEU A 738 24.32 1.38 -28.87
N LYS A 739 25.00 0.66 -29.77
CA LYS A 739 26.28 -0.01 -29.45
C LYS A 739 27.36 0.99 -29.05
N LYS A 740 27.50 2.11 -29.78
CA LYS A 740 28.41 3.21 -29.41
C LYS A 740 28.06 3.88 -28.08
N ALA A 741 26.79 4.15 -27.82
CA ALA A 741 26.34 4.70 -26.54
C ALA A 741 26.65 3.73 -25.37
N MET A 742 26.46 2.42 -25.57
CA MET A 742 26.88 1.39 -24.61
C MET A 742 28.41 1.33 -24.41
N GLU A 743 29.19 1.46 -25.47
CA GLU A 743 30.66 1.50 -25.42
C GLU A 743 31.17 2.71 -24.63
N GLN A 744 30.48 3.85 -24.71
CA GLN A 744 30.68 5.03 -23.87
C GLN A 744 30.07 4.92 -22.45
N GLY A 745 29.50 3.75 -22.08
CA GLY A 745 29.00 3.47 -20.73
C GLY A 745 27.53 3.86 -20.46
N PHE A 746 26.77 4.30 -21.47
CA PHE A 746 25.40 4.78 -21.27
C PHE A 746 24.41 3.64 -20.95
N VAL A 747 23.98 3.56 -19.70
CA VAL A 747 23.16 2.44 -19.17
C VAL A 747 21.84 2.23 -19.92
N PRO A 748 21.06 3.26 -20.30
CA PRO A 748 19.83 3.07 -21.09
C PRO A 748 20.07 2.38 -22.45
N ALA A 749 21.22 2.59 -23.09
CA ALA A 749 21.56 1.91 -24.33
C ALA A 749 21.81 0.41 -24.15
N VAL A 750 22.34 -0.01 -22.99
CA VAL A 750 22.45 -1.44 -22.63
C VAL A 750 21.06 -2.08 -22.55
N ASN A 751 20.11 -1.40 -21.91
CA ASN A 751 18.72 -1.88 -21.80
C ASN A 751 17.99 -1.91 -23.15
N ALA A 752 18.16 -0.89 -23.99
CA ALA A 752 17.56 -0.86 -25.33
C ALA A 752 18.16 -1.92 -26.28
N LEU A 753 19.45 -2.25 -26.13
CA LEU A 753 20.05 -3.39 -26.84
C LEU A 753 19.47 -4.72 -26.36
N ALA A 754 19.33 -4.92 -25.06
CA ALA A 754 18.71 -6.12 -24.51
C ALA A 754 17.27 -6.33 -25.04
N TRP A 755 16.47 -5.26 -25.06
CA TRP A 755 15.13 -5.27 -25.66
C TRP A 755 15.15 -5.55 -27.18
N TYR A 756 16.13 -5.04 -27.92
CA TYR A 756 16.32 -5.37 -29.33
C TYR A 756 16.61 -6.87 -29.54
N TYR A 757 17.52 -7.45 -28.75
CA TYR A 757 17.83 -8.89 -28.79
C TYR A 757 16.62 -9.76 -28.43
N GLU A 758 15.78 -9.34 -27.48
CA GLU A 758 14.57 -10.06 -27.09
C GLU A 758 13.44 -9.98 -28.14
N GLN A 759 13.11 -8.78 -28.63
CA GLN A 759 11.97 -8.61 -29.55
C GLN A 759 12.28 -8.99 -31.00
N PHE A 760 13.48 -8.66 -31.52
CA PHE A 760 13.80 -8.81 -32.95
C PHE A 760 14.63 -10.07 -33.24
N GLU A 761 15.72 -10.29 -32.51
CA GLU A 761 16.56 -11.49 -32.71
C GLU A 761 16.04 -12.73 -31.95
N LYS A 762 15.21 -12.53 -30.91
CA LYS A 762 14.70 -13.54 -29.98
C LYS A 762 15.79 -14.30 -29.22
N ASP A 763 16.96 -13.67 -29.05
CA ASP A 763 18.04 -14.18 -28.22
C ASP A 763 17.86 -13.73 -26.76
N TYR A 764 17.07 -14.53 -26.03
CA TYR A 764 16.87 -14.35 -24.59
C TYR A 764 18.16 -14.51 -23.76
N GLN A 765 19.22 -15.17 -24.27
CA GLN A 765 20.49 -15.31 -23.55
C GLN A 765 21.29 -14.00 -23.60
N GLN A 766 21.44 -13.40 -24.78
CA GLN A 766 22.05 -12.08 -24.93
C GLN A 766 21.22 -10.99 -24.23
N ALA A 767 19.89 -11.04 -24.35
CA ALA A 767 19.01 -10.09 -23.67
C ALA A 767 19.14 -10.15 -22.14
N VAL A 768 19.10 -11.34 -21.53
CA VAL A 768 19.29 -11.51 -20.08
C VAL A 768 20.67 -11.06 -19.63
N ALA A 769 21.75 -11.41 -20.34
CA ALA A 769 23.10 -10.98 -19.99
C ALA A 769 23.27 -9.45 -20.01
N LEU A 770 22.63 -8.77 -20.96
CA LEU A 770 22.62 -7.30 -21.04
C LEU A 770 21.71 -6.67 -19.98
N TRP A 771 20.55 -7.25 -19.68
CA TRP A 771 19.69 -6.77 -18.59
C TRP A 771 20.31 -6.98 -17.20
N GLU A 772 20.95 -8.11 -16.92
CA GLU A 772 21.67 -8.31 -15.65
C GLU A 772 22.83 -7.31 -15.51
N LYS A 773 23.55 -6.99 -16.60
CA LYS A 773 24.54 -5.89 -16.63
C LYS A 773 23.89 -4.53 -16.36
N ALA A 774 22.76 -4.21 -16.98
CA ALA A 774 22.06 -2.93 -16.79
C ALA A 774 21.46 -2.80 -15.37
N ASP A 775 21.00 -3.90 -14.76
CA ASP A 775 20.49 -3.94 -13.39
C ASP A 775 21.60 -3.72 -12.34
N LEU A 776 22.80 -4.26 -12.58
CA LEU A 776 24.01 -3.95 -11.80
C LEU A 776 24.42 -2.48 -11.92
N LEU A 777 24.22 -1.88 -13.10
CA LEU A 777 24.46 -0.46 -13.38
C LEU A 777 23.30 0.46 -12.96
N GLY A 778 22.30 -0.05 -12.25
CA GLY A 778 21.24 0.76 -11.64
C GLY A 778 20.02 1.08 -12.50
N SER A 779 19.89 0.51 -13.71
CA SER A 779 18.72 0.76 -14.59
C SER A 779 17.40 0.44 -13.88
N PRO A 780 16.37 1.30 -14.00
CA PRO A 780 15.02 1.00 -13.50
C PRO A 780 14.32 -0.07 -14.35
N ASP A 781 14.56 -0.08 -15.66
CA ASP A 781 13.86 -0.91 -16.66
C ASP A 781 14.36 -2.36 -16.68
N ALA A 782 15.67 -2.56 -16.52
CA ALA A 782 16.29 -3.88 -16.61
C ALA A 782 15.73 -4.91 -15.61
N PRO A 783 15.58 -4.61 -14.30
CA PRO A 783 14.91 -5.52 -13.38
C PRO A 783 13.44 -5.78 -13.74
N LEU A 784 12.68 -4.82 -14.29
CA LEU A 784 11.32 -5.09 -14.78
C LEU A 784 11.33 -6.18 -15.86
N ASN A 785 12.20 -6.04 -16.86
CA ASN A 785 12.25 -6.98 -17.99
C ASN A 785 12.67 -8.38 -17.53
N LEU A 786 13.64 -8.49 -16.62
CA LEU A 786 14.00 -9.76 -15.96
C LEU A 786 12.79 -10.34 -15.20
N GLY A 787 12.06 -9.53 -14.43
CA GLY A 787 10.85 -9.94 -13.72
C GLY A 787 9.76 -10.48 -14.65
N ILE A 788 9.56 -9.84 -15.82
CA ILE A 788 8.62 -10.32 -16.85
C ILE A 788 9.04 -11.71 -17.34
N LEU A 789 10.32 -11.91 -17.69
CA LEU A 789 10.82 -13.23 -18.12
C LEU A 789 10.62 -14.31 -17.05
N TYR A 790 10.85 -14.01 -15.77
CA TYR A 790 10.55 -14.94 -14.67
C TYR A 790 9.05 -15.21 -14.52
N SER A 791 8.18 -14.20 -14.68
CA SER A 791 6.73 -14.40 -14.58
C SER A 791 6.14 -15.24 -15.72
N GLN A 792 6.83 -15.29 -16.87
CA GLN A 792 6.42 -16.01 -18.08
C GLN A 792 7.16 -17.35 -18.29
N GLY A 793 8.23 -17.61 -17.54
CA GLY A 793 9.09 -18.79 -17.74
C GLY A 793 9.97 -18.72 -18.99
N LEU A 794 10.24 -17.51 -19.49
CA LEU A 794 11.11 -17.26 -20.66
C LEU A 794 12.57 -17.01 -20.27
N TYR A 795 12.90 -16.95 -18.98
CA TYR A 795 14.29 -16.83 -18.53
C TYR A 795 15.07 -18.12 -18.89
N PRO A 796 16.21 -18.04 -19.62
CA PRO A 796 16.94 -19.22 -20.09
C PRO A 796 17.30 -20.21 -18.97
N GLY A 797 16.79 -21.44 -19.07
CA GLY A 797 17.11 -22.53 -18.14
C GLY A 797 16.43 -22.44 -16.77
N LYS A 798 15.42 -21.57 -16.57
CA LYS A 798 14.65 -21.47 -15.31
C LYS A 798 13.14 -21.53 -15.58
N PRO A 799 12.35 -22.22 -14.73
CA PRO A 799 10.90 -22.24 -14.85
C PRO A 799 10.28 -20.87 -14.46
N ALA A 800 8.97 -20.72 -14.70
CA ALA A 800 8.24 -19.54 -14.26
C ALA A 800 8.17 -19.44 -12.72
N ASP A 801 8.44 -18.26 -12.16
CA ASP A 801 8.41 -17.99 -10.72
C ASP A 801 7.88 -16.56 -10.46
N GLN A 802 6.67 -16.49 -9.89
CA GLN A 802 6.00 -15.22 -9.57
C GLN A 802 6.62 -14.49 -8.37
N HIS A 803 7.25 -15.19 -7.43
CA HIS A 803 7.88 -14.61 -6.25
C HIS A 803 9.27 -14.03 -6.56
N VAL A 804 10.02 -14.66 -7.47
CA VAL A 804 11.22 -14.06 -8.06
C VAL A 804 10.85 -12.87 -8.95
N ALA A 805 9.82 -12.99 -9.79
CA ALA A 805 9.31 -11.86 -10.57
C ALA A 805 8.90 -10.67 -9.68
N TYR A 806 8.18 -10.92 -8.58
CA TYR A 806 7.83 -9.90 -7.58
C TYR A 806 9.05 -9.14 -7.03
N LYS A 807 10.14 -9.84 -6.66
CA LYS A 807 11.37 -9.20 -6.16
C LYS A 807 12.00 -8.27 -7.21
N PHE A 808 11.95 -8.67 -8.47
CA PHE A 808 12.40 -7.85 -9.59
C PHE A 808 11.48 -6.64 -9.84
N TYR A 809 10.15 -6.80 -9.73
CA TYR A 809 9.19 -5.68 -9.83
C TYR A 809 9.35 -4.68 -8.68
N LEU A 810 9.56 -5.15 -7.45
CA LEU A 810 9.85 -4.30 -6.28
C LEU A 810 11.11 -3.46 -6.50
N LYS A 811 12.23 -4.10 -6.83
CA LYS A 811 13.52 -3.45 -7.13
C LYS A 811 13.43 -2.42 -8.27
N SER A 812 12.56 -2.67 -9.25
CA SER A 812 12.31 -1.78 -10.37
C SER A 812 11.42 -0.59 -9.99
N ALA A 813 10.39 -0.80 -9.17
CA ALA A 813 9.51 0.25 -8.65
C ALA A 813 10.24 1.18 -7.66
N GLU A 814 11.10 0.63 -6.80
CA GLU A 814 11.99 1.39 -5.90
C GLU A 814 12.95 2.32 -6.66
N ARG A 815 13.32 1.96 -7.89
CA ARG A 815 14.09 2.80 -8.83
C ARG A 815 13.21 3.74 -9.67
N GLY A 816 11.91 3.84 -9.38
CA GLY A 816 10.98 4.75 -10.05
C GLY A 816 10.38 4.24 -11.36
N HIS A 817 10.43 2.93 -11.68
CA HIS A 817 9.86 2.44 -12.93
C HIS A 817 8.32 2.33 -12.89
N LEU A 818 7.64 3.22 -13.60
CA LEU A 818 6.17 3.32 -13.65
C LEU A 818 5.44 1.97 -13.83
N ARG A 819 5.79 1.20 -14.87
CA ARG A 819 5.12 -0.09 -15.16
C ARG A 819 5.43 -1.18 -14.13
N ALA A 820 6.54 -1.06 -13.39
CA ALA A 820 6.87 -1.99 -12.33
C ALA A 820 6.08 -1.69 -11.06
N ALA A 821 5.85 -0.41 -10.74
CA ALA A 821 4.91 -0.01 -9.68
C ALA A 821 3.49 -0.55 -9.93
N VAL A 822 3.02 -0.57 -11.18
CA VAL A 822 1.72 -1.18 -11.54
C VAL A 822 1.71 -2.70 -11.32
N PHE A 823 2.76 -3.43 -11.73
CA PHE A 823 2.85 -4.88 -11.45
C PHE A 823 3.05 -5.19 -9.96
N LEU A 824 3.79 -4.35 -9.23
CA LEU A 824 3.98 -4.44 -7.78
C LEU A 824 2.64 -4.27 -7.06
N ALA A 825 1.83 -3.31 -7.48
CA ALA A 825 0.50 -3.08 -6.94
C ALA A 825 -0.50 -4.18 -7.32
N ASP A 826 -0.43 -4.77 -8.52
CA ASP A 826 -1.20 -5.98 -8.87
C ASP A 826 -0.89 -7.13 -7.90
N VAL A 827 0.39 -7.33 -7.59
CA VAL A 827 0.86 -8.33 -6.61
C VAL A 827 0.47 -7.98 -5.17
N TRP A 828 0.41 -6.71 -4.77
CA TRP A 828 -0.01 -6.31 -3.41
C TRP A 828 -1.54 -6.26 -3.23
N ALA A 829 -2.30 -5.99 -4.29
CA ALA A 829 -3.77 -6.05 -4.28
C ALA A 829 -4.32 -7.49 -4.29
N THR A 830 -3.52 -8.47 -4.74
CA THR A 830 -3.88 -9.90 -4.76
C THR A 830 -3.20 -10.71 -3.66
N GLY A 831 -1.92 -10.47 -3.41
CA GLY A 831 -1.05 -11.32 -2.58
C GLY A 831 -0.44 -12.49 -3.36
N ILE A 832 0.65 -13.07 -2.85
CA ILE A 832 1.20 -14.35 -3.32
C ILE A 832 1.12 -15.33 -2.14
N PRO A 833 0.27 -16.37 -2.19
CA PRO A 833 0.10 -17.33 -1.10
C PRO A 833 1.44 -17.89 -0.59
N GLY A 834 1.69 -17.74 0.72
CA GLY A 834 2.91 -18.21 1.39
C GLY A 834 4.18 -17.36 1.17
N TYR A 835 4.13 -16.27 0.38
CA TYR A 835 5.31 -15.46 0.05
C TYR A 835 5.12 -13.94 0.22
N VAL A 836 3.94 -13.40 -0.11
CA VAL A 836 3.67 -11.95 -0.07
C VAL A 836 2.25 -11.73 0.44
N GLU A 837 2.13 -11.10 1.60
CA GLU A 837 0.85 -10.71 2.19
C GLU A 837 0.14 -9.63 1.37
N ARG A 838 -1.19 -9.67 1.36
CA ARG A 838 -2.05 -8.71 0.66
C ARG A 838 -2.01 -7.34 1.36
N ARG A 839 -1.62 -6.30 0.63
CA ARG A 839 -1.46 -4.92 1.13
C ARG A 839 -2.15 -3.92 0.18
N PRO A 840 -3.49 -3.80 0.24
CA PRO A 840 -4.24 -3.00 -0.72
C PRO A 840 -3.99 -1.50 -0.58
N SER A 841 -3.73 -1.00 0.64
CA SER A 841 -3.36 0.41 0.87
C SER A 841 -2.07 0.80 0.14
N ASP A 842 -1.04 -0.03 0.27
CA ASP A 842 0.27 0.18 -0.37
C ASP A 842 0.16 0.05 -1.90
N ALA A 843 -0.68 -0.88 -2.37
CA ALA A 843 -1.02 -1.00 -3.79
C ALA A 843 -1.67 0.29 -4.31
N VAL A 844 -2.62 0.87 -3.58
CA VAL A 844 -3.28 2.14 -3.93
C VAL A 844 -2.28 3.28 -4.07
N SER A 845 -1.30 3.44 -3.17
CA SER A 845 -0.30 4.52 -3.32
C SER A 845 0.51 4.36 -4.61
N TRP A 846 0.96 3.16 -4.96
CA TRP A 846 1.70 2.93 -6.21
C TRP A 846 0.85 3.12 -7.47
N VAL A 847 -0.41 2.64 -7.53
CA VAL A 847 -1.27 2.92 -8.70
C VAL A 847 -1.76 4.36 -8.73
N LYS A 848 -1.91 5.04 -7.58
CA LYS A 848 -2.23 6.47 -7.54
C LYS A 848 -1.09 7.26 -8.17
N TRP A 849 0.14 7.09 -7.69
CA TRP A 849 1.31 7.75 -8.28
C TRP A 849 1.43 7.45 -9.78
N ALA A 850 1.25 6.19 -10.18
CA ALA A 850 1.30 5.81 -11.59
C ALA A 850 0.14 6.36 -12.45
N ALA A 851 -1.02 6.65 -11.85
CA ALA A 851 -2.17 7.27 -12.49
C ALA A 851 -2.06 8.81 -12.55
N GLU A 852 -1.44 9.45 -11.57
CA GLU A 852 -1.15 10.89 -11.58
C GLU A 852 -0.15 11.25 -12.69
N GLN A 853 0.74 10.32 -13.05
CA GLN A 853 1.75 10.45 -14.10
C GLN A 853 1.21 10.44 -15.56
N ASN A 854 -0.10 10.70 -15.77
CA ASN A 854 -0.79 10.58 -17.06
C ASN A 854 -0.81 11.85 -17.91
N GLY A 855 -0.56 11.72 -19.22
CA GLY A 855 -0.36 12.88 -20.10
C GLY A 855 -1.60 13.74 -20.37
N TYR A 856 -2.80 13.25 -20.06
CA TYR A 856 -4.03 14.04 -20.13
C TYR A 856 -4.18 14.95 -18.92
N LEU A 857 -3.80 14.49 -17.71
CA LEU A 857 -3.66 15.36 -16.55
C LEU A 857 -2.57 16.41 -16.80
N GLY A 858 -1.45 16.03 -17.40
CA GLY A 858 -0.38 16.95 -17.82
C GLY A 858 -0.89 18.09 -18.71
N SER A 859 -1.62 17.77 -19.79
CA SER A 859 -2.12 18.80 -20.71
C SER A 859 -3.33 19.58 -20.18
N VAL A 860 -3.92 19.16 -19.07
CA VAL A 860 -4.91 19.90 -18.28
C VAL A 860 -4.17 20.89 -17.35
N LEU A 861 -3.17 20.43 -16.60
CA LEU A 861 -2.35 21.27 -15.71
C LEU A 861 -1.60 22.37 -16.47
N ARG A 862 -0.93 22.03 -17.58
CA ARG A 862 -0.23 22.98 -18.46
C ARG A 862 -1.13 24.14 -18.88
N LYS A 863 -2.36 23.85 -19.34
CA LYS A 863 -3.35 24.88 -19.73
C LYS A 863 -3.79 25.78 -18.56
N ALA A 864 -3.80 25.28 -17.33
CA ALA A 864 -4.01 26.14 -16.15
C ALA A 864 -2.81 27.06 -15.92
N LEU A 865 -1.59 26.51 -15.91
CA LEU A 865 -0.36 27.27 -15.69
C LEU A 865 -0.16 28.35 -16.77
N ASP A 866 -0.38 28.03 -18.04
CA ASP A 866 -0.32 28.98 -19.16
C ASP A 866 -1.37 30.09 -19.05
N SER A 867 -2.48 29.86 -18.33
CA SER A 867 -3.51 30.88 -18.04
C SER A 867 -3.14 31.74 -16.82
N TYR A 868 -2.33 31.22 -15.89
CA TYR A 868 -1.80 31.98 -14.74
C TYR A 868 -0.70 32.93 -15.19
N LEU A 869 0.29 32.43 -15.94
CA LEU A 869 1.44 33.20 -16.43
C LEU A 869 1.07 34.35 -17.37
N LYS A 870 -0.09 34.29 -18.04
CA LYS A 870 -0.63 35.38 -18.88
C LYS A 870 -1.36 36.47 -18.08
N SER A 871 -1.43 36.36 -16.76
CA SER A 871 -2.23 37.21 -15.87
C SER A 871 -3.73 37.20 -16.16
N ASP A 872 -4.22 36.27 -17.00
CA ASP A 872 -5.64 36.05 -17.30
C ASP A 872 -6.35 35.35 -16.12
N MET A 873 -6.28 35.92 -14.90
CA MET A 873 -6.91 35.37 -13.68
C MET A 873 -8.40 35.06 -13.88
N TYR A 874 -9.06 35.86 -14.71
CA TYR A 874 -10.44 35.68 -15.16
C TYR A 874 -10.65 34.36 -15.91
N VAL A 875 -9.78 34.05 -16.87
CA VAL A 875 -9.78 32.79 -17.64
C VAL A 875 -9.29 31.64 -16.76
N LEU A 876 -8.31 31.87 -15.90
CA LEU A 876 -7.78 30.88 -14.95
C LEU A 876 -8.85 30.36 -13.97
N PHE A 877 -9.75 31.22 -13.46
CA PHE A 877 -10.81 30.79 -12.53
C PHE A 877 -12.01 30.16 -13.24
N SER A 878 -12.30 30.59 -14.46
CA SER A 878 -13.45 30.13 -15.25
C SER A 878 -13.15 28.95 -16.18
N ASN A 879 -11.89 28.70 -16.51
CA ASN A 879 -11.46 27.51 -17.22
C ASN A 879 -11.86 26.28 -16.41
N SER A 880 -12.52 25.33 -17.07
CA SER A 880 -13.08 24.12 -16.45
C SER A 880 -12.05 23.14 -15.88
N ILE A 881 -10.79 23.54 -15.89
CA ILE A 881 -9.58 22.78 -15.66
C ILE A 881 -9.19 22.82 -14.18
N ARG A 882 -9.20 24.01 -13.57
CA ARG A 882 -8.61 24.23 -12.24
C ARG A 882 -9.42 23.65 -11.08
N GLN A 883 -10.71 23.35 -11.27
CA GLN A 883 -11.51 22.64 -10.25
C GLN A 883 -11.54 21.12 -10.44
N GLN A 884 -11.21 20.59 -11.63
CA GLN A 884 -11.30 19.15 -11.87
C GLN A 884 -10.12 18.35 -11.32
N THR A 885 -8.93 18.94 -11.20
CA THR A 885 -7.71 18.26 -10.74
C THR A 885 -7.49 18.25 -9.21
N PRO A 886 -7.94 19.24 -8.41
CA PRO A 886 -7.87 19.15 -6.95
C PRO A 886 -8.76 18.06 -6.36
N GLU A 887 -10.01 17.96 -6.85
CA GLU A 887 -10.95 16.92 -6.44
C GLU A 887 -10.48 15.52 -6.93
N SER A 888 -9.57 15.47 -7.91
CA SER A 888 -8.91 14.25 -8.37
C SER A 888 -7.76 13.76 -7.48
N GLY A 889 -7.49 14.43 -6.34
CA GLY A 889 -6.53 13.98 -5.32
C GLY A 889 -5.06 14.34 -5.56
N TYR A 890 -4.77 15.17 -6.56
CA TYR A 890 -3.41 15.53 -6.97
C TYR A 890 -2.87 16.73 -6.19
N SER A 891 -1.80 16.50 -5.42
CA SER A 891 -1.31 17.42 -4.37
C SER A 891 -0.94 18.82 -4.89
N PRO A 892 -0.17 19.00 -5.98
CA PRO A 892 0.14 20.34 -6.50
C PRO A 892 -1.11 21.12 -6.94
N ALA A 893 -2.12 20.46 -7.51
CA ALA A 893 -3.37 21.14 -7.85
C ALA A 893 -4.19 21.53 -6.61
N GLN A 894 -4.19 20.71 -5.56
CA GLN A 894 -4.83 21.07 -4.29
C GLN A 894 -4.17 22.31 -3.67
N PHE A 895 -2.84 22.33 -3.60
CA PHE A 895 -2.08 23.49 -3.15
C PHE A 895 -2.40 24.74 -3.99
N ASN A 896 -2.28 24.64 -5.31
CA ASN A 896 -2.43 25.78 -6.22
C ASN A 896 -3.85 26.39 -6.17
N VAL A 897 -4.88 25.59 -5.88
CA VAL A 897 -6.24 26.13 -5.64
C VAL A 897 -6.38 26.78 -4.28
N ALA A 898 -5.74 26.24 -3.23
CA ALA A 898 -5.70 26.88 -1.93
C ALA A 898 -5.03 28.26 -2.01
N TYR A 899 -3.88 28.33 -2.67
CA TYR A 899 -3.09 29.55 -2.89
C TYR A 899 -3.85 30.62 -3.70
N ILE A 900 -4.54 30.23 -4.80
CA ILE A 900 -5.35 31.19 -5.57
C ILE A 900 -6.61 31.64 -4.79
N CYS A 901 -7.22 30.76 -3.99
CA CYS A 901 -8.34 31.14 -3.13
C CYS A 901 -7.92 32.07 -1.97
N ASP A 902 -6.65 32.01 -1.55
CA ASP A 902 -6.03 32.90 -0.55
C ASP A 902 -5.74 34.29 -1.13
N GLN A 903 -5.10 34.38 -2.29
CA GLN A 903 -4.85 35.66 -2.96
C GLN A 903 -6.16 36.41 -3.34
N ASN A 904 -7.22 35.67 -3.71
CA ASN A 904 -8.52 36.17 -4.18
C ASN A 904 -8.46 37.45 -5.05
N ALA A 905 -7.50 37.47 -5.99
CA ALA A 905 -7.20 38.67 -6.78
C ALA A 905 -8.45 39.21 -7.50
N ALA A 906 -8.65 40.53 -7.43
CA ALA A 906 -9.82 41.26 -7.91
C ALA A 906 -11.19 40.86 -7.29
N GLY A 907 -11.22 40.11 -6.18
CA GLY A 907 -12.45 39.84 -5.42
C GLY A 907 -13.48 38.97 -6.15
N PHE A 908 -13.02 38.10 -7.06
CA PHE A 908 -13.89 37.21 -7.84
C PHE A 908 -14.69 36.24 -6.98
N LEU A 909 -14.13 35.79 -5.85
CA LEU A 909 -14.83 34.96 -4.87
C LEU A 909 -15.50 35.83 -3.81
N ASP A 910 -16.76 35.48 -3.50
CA ASP A 910 -17.37 35.73 -2.20
C ASP A 910 -16.38 35.38 -1.08
N PRO A 911 -16.02 36.31 -0.17
CA PRO A 911 -15.07 36.05 0.91
C PRO A 911 -15.45 34.82 1.75
N ALA A 912 -16.74 34.62 2.03
CA ALA A 912 -17.20 33.46 2.78
C ALA A 912 -16.98 32.14 2.01
N TYR A 913 -16.93 32.16 0.67
CA TYR A 913 -16.47 31.02 -0.14
C TYR A 913 -14.95 30.90 -0.18
N ALA A 914 -14.21 32.01 -0.31
CA ALA A 914 -12.74 32.03 -0.35
C ALA A 914 -12.12 31.34 0.89
N THR A 915 -12.50 31.77 2.10
CA THR A 915 -12.00 31.17 3.35
C THR A 915 -12.31 29.66 3.46
N ARG A 916 -13.49 29.23 2.99
CA ARG A 916 -13.86 27.80 2.93
C ARG A 916 -13.07 27.03 1.86
N CYS A 917 -12.73 27.65 0.75
CA CYS A 917 -11.90 27.08 -0.30
C CYS A 917 -10.46 26.87 0.21
N MET A 918 -9.84 27.90 0.78
CA MET A 918 -8.50 27.87 1.38
C MET A 918 -8.40 26.72 2.40
N TRP A 919 -9.27 26.73 3.41
CA TRP A 919 -9.24 25.72 4.47
C TRP A 919 -9.50 24.30 3.96
N ARG A 920 -10.39 24.11 2.97
CA ARG A 920 -10.60 22.80 2.34
C ARG A 920 -9.31 22.29 1.69
N TYR A 921 -8.70 23.10 0.84
CA TYR A 921 -7.64 22.62 -0.04
C TYR A 921 -6.26 22.57 0.63
N TYR A 922 -5.93 23.49 1.55
CA TYR A 922 -4.74 23.31 2.39
C TYR A 922 -4.89 22.08 3.30
N ASN A 923 -6.06 21.84 3.89
CA ASN A 923 -6.32 20.62 4.69
C ASN A 923 -6.19 19.32 3.86
N LEU A 924 -6.66 19.30 2.61
CA LEU A 924 -6.41 18.17 1.71
C LEU A 924 -4.92 18.02 1.35
N THR A 925 -4.22 19.14 1.14
CA THR A 925 -2.79 19.16 0.79
C THR A 925 -1.92 18.60 1.92
N ILE A 926 -2.10 19.04 3.17
CA ILE A 926 -1.32 18.53 4.32
C ILE A 926 -1.53 17.03 4.60
N GLN A 927 -2.59 16.44 4.04
CA GLN A 927 -2.88 15.01 4.12
C GLN A 927 -2.28 14.19 2.98
N SER A 928 -1.57 14.80 2.02
CA SER A 928 -0.91 14.09 0.92
C SER A 928 0.33 13.31 1.40
N GLU A 929 0.95 12.50 0.53
CA GLU A 929 2.15 11.72 0.86
C GLU A 929 3.42 12.59 0.90
N LYS A 930 3.42 13.71 0.16
CA LYS A 930 4.47 14.73 0.13
C LYS A 930 3.81 16.11 0.19
N PRO A 931 3.34 16.53 1.37
CA PRO A 931 2.74 17.84 1.56
C PRO A 931 3.82 18.92 1.53
N ASP A 932 3.55 20.00 0.80
CA ASP A 932 4.39 21.19 0.75
C ASP A 932 4.47 21.88 2.15
N PRO A 933 5.64 22.37 2.60
CA PRO A 933 5.79 22.99 3.91
C PRO A 933 4.88 24.22 4.14
N TYR A 934 4.71 25.08 3.14
CA TYR A 934 3.89 26.28 3.22
C TYR A 934 2.41 25.94 3.49
N ALA A 935 1.93 24.78 3.04
CA ALA A 935 0.57 24.32 3.37
C ALA A 935 0.37 24.11 4.88
N PHE A 936 1.41 23.71 5.63
CA PHE A 936 1.34 23.65 7.10
C PHE A 936 1.36 25.04 7.71
N ILE A 937 2.22 25.94 7.23
CA ILE A 937 2.26 27.34 7.68
C ILE A 937 0.87 27.96 7.57
N ARG A 938 0.26 27.93 6.38
CA ARG A 938 -1.06 28.56 6.16
C ARG A 938 -2.21 27.88 6.91
N MET A 939 -2.11 26.57 7.18
CA MET A 939 -3.06 25.91 8.10
C MET A 939 -2.86 26.35 9.55
N GLY A 940 -1.62 26.57 9.99
CA GLY A 940 -1.31 27.15 11.29
C GLY A 940 -1.85 28.58 11.42
N ASP A 941 -1.65 29.42 10.41
CA ASP A 941 -2.16 30.80 10.37
C ASP A 941 -3.69 30.83 10.50
N LEU A 942 -4.40 30.00 9.72
CA LEU A 942 -5.87 29.90 9.78
C LEU A 942 -6.41 29.41 11.14
N LEU A 943 -5.61 28.65 11.90
CA LEU A 943 -5.93 28.20 13.26
C LEU A 943 -5.57 29.25 14.32
N TYR A 944 -4.53 30.05 14.07
CA TYR A 944 -4.07 31.16 14.91
C TYR A 944 -4.96 32.41 14.82
N GLU A 945 -5.35 32.79 13.60
CA GLU A 945 -6.27 33.89 13.32
C GLU A 945 -7.67 33.57 13.82
N GLY A 946 -8.17 32.36 13.52
CA GLY A 946 -9.53 31.94 13.80
C GLY A 946 -10.52 32.51 12.78
N SER A 947 -10.92 31.69 11.81
CA SER A 947 -12.00 32.04 10.86
C SER A 947 -13.32 32.37 11.58
N ASP A 948 -14.16 33.24 11.00
CA ASP A 948 -15.42 33.84 11.53
C ASP A 948 -16.43 32.96 12.31
N SER A 949 -16.23 31.64 12.39
CA SER A 949 -17.10 30.67 13.07
C SER A 949 -16.34 29.63 13.91
N ARG A 950 -15.04 29.86 14.20
CA ARG A 950 -14.19 28.93 14.96
C ARG A 950 -13.31 29.68 15.97
N GLU A 951 -13.15 29.08 17.14
CA GLU A 951 -12.23 29.55 18.16
C GLU A 951 -10.76 29.37 17.70
N LYS A 952 -9.86 30.20 18.24
CA LYS A 952 -8.41 30.14 17.96
C LYS A 952 -7.81 28.91 18.62
N ASP A 953 -7.20 28.03 17.82
CA ASP A 953 -6.54 26.82 18.32
C ASP A 953 -5.01 26.94 18.20
N PHE A 954 -4.42 27.57 19.21
CA PHE A 954 -2.97 27.72 19.35
C PHE A 954 -2.24 26.37 19.46
N SER A 955 -2.90 25.30 19.90
CA SER A 955 -2.29 23.98 20.06
C SER A 955 -2.14 23.28 18.70
N SER A 956 -3.21 23.26 17.91
CA SER A 956 -3.16 22.76 16.53
C SER A 956 -2.29 23.67 15.65
N ALA A 957 -2.31 24.99 15.84
CA ALA A 957 -1.40 25.90 15.12
C ALA A 957 0.08 25.60 15.42
N ALA A 958 0.45 25.44 16.71
CA ALA A 958 1.82 25.05 17.09
C ALA A 958 2.23 23.69 16.49
N HIS A 959 1.32 22.73 16.42
CA HIS A 959 1.56 21.44 15.76
C HIS A 959 1.69 21.55 14.23
N MET A 960 0.99 22.49 13.58
CA MET A 960 1.21 22.73 12.14
C MET A 960 2.58 23.38 11.91
N TYR A 961 2.95 24.41 12.69
CA TYR A 961 4.25 25.06 12.56
C TYR A 961 5.43 24.12 12.90
N SER A 962 5.28 23.17 13.82
CA SER A 962 6.31 22.15 14.08
C SER A 962 6.48 21.17 12.92
N LEU A 963 5.39 20.78 12.23
CA LEU A 963 5.45 19.95 11.04
C LEU A 963 6.12 20.65 9.85
N ALA A 964 6.04 21.98 9.75
CA ALA A 964 6.83 22.77 8.80
C ALA A 964 8.31 22.84 9.23
N ALA A 965 8.58 23.19 10.48
CA ALA A 965 9.93 23.29 11.05
C ALA A 965 10.75 22.00 10.92
N LEU A 966 10.10 20.83 11.02
CA LEU A 966 10.69 19.49 10.80
C LEU A 966 10.96 19.14 9.33
N ARG A 967 10.48 19.96 8.38
CA ARG A 967 10.76 19.88 6.94
C ARG A 967 11.80 20.93 6.50
N ASN A 968 12.58 21.46 7.45
CA ASN A 968 13.53 22.57 7.29
C ASN A 968 12.91 23.92 6.85
N ASP A 969 11.60 24.11 7.01
CA ASP A 969 10.95 25.40 6.76
C ASP A 969 11.32 26.42 7.87
N PRO A 970 11.98 27.55 7.54
CA PRO A 970 12.38 28.57 8.52
C PRO A 970 11.18 29.33 9.10
N GLN A 971 10.10 29.51 8.34
CA GLN A 971 8.88 30.18 8.80
C GLN A 971 8.17 29.36 9.89
N GLY A 972 8.30 28.03 9.86
CA GLY A 972 7.85 27.16 10.95
C GLY A 972 8.53 27.48 12.29
N TRP A 973 9.87 27.61 12.28
CA TRP A 973 10.65 28.00 13.46
C TRP A 973 10.33 29.44 13.92
N TYR A 974 10.12 30.36 12.97
CA TYR A 974 9.76 31.74 13.26
C TYR A 974 8.38 31.88 13.91
N ASN A 975 7.36 31.21 13.35
CA ASN A 975 5.98 31.26 13.86
C ASN A 975 5.83 30.59 15.23
N LEU A 976 6.58 29.50 15.52
CA LEU A 976 6.72 28.96 16.88
C LEU A 976 7.33 29.99 17.85
N GLY A 977 8.29 30.78 17.39
CA GLY A 977 8.86 31.91 18.12
C GLY A 977 7.82 33.00 18.42
N LEU A 978 6.96 33.35 17.44
CA LEU A 978 5.88 34.31 17.63
C LEU A 978 4.86 33.84 18.69
N LEU A 979 4.37 32.59 18.59
CA LEU A 979 3.47 32.02 19.62
C LEU A 979 4.08 32.09 21.03
N ALA A 980 5.35 31.73 21.15
CA ALA A 980 6.08 31.81 22.41
C ALA A 980 6.28 33.27 22.87
N GLU A 981 6.48 34.24 21.97
CA GLU A 981 6.55 35.67 22.27
C GLU A 981 5.23 36.23 22.81
N ASP A 982 4.11 35.89 22.18
CA ASP A 982 2.76 36.33 22.57
C ASP A 982 2.28 35.71 23.90
N GLY A 983 3.02 34.72 24.41
CA GLY A 983 2.85 34.17 25.75
C GLY A 983 2.19 32.80 25.80
N TYR A 984 1.87 32.21 24.64
CA TYR A 984 1.45 30.82 24.55
C TYR A 984 2.59 29.90 25.01
N ARG A 985 2.27 28.84 25.76
CA ARG A 985 3.22 27.81 26.18
C ARG A 985 3.14 26.66 25.18
N LEU A 986 4.21 26.45 24.42
CA LEU A 986 4.30 25.34 23.48
C LEU A 986 4.07 24.00 24.22
N PRO A 987 3.24 23.09 23.70
CA PRO A 987 2.90 21.85 24.39
C PRO A 987 4.08 20.88 24.36
N LEU A 988 4.17 20.02 25.39
CA LEU A 988 5.32 19.14 25.60
C LEU A 988 5.66 18.23 24.39
N PRO A 989 4.69 17.63 23.67
CA PRO A 989 4.99 16.84 22.46
C PRO A 989 5.72 17.65 21.39
N VAL A 990 5.28 18.89 21.12
CA VAL A 990 5.93 19.77 20.14
C VAL A 990 7.38 20.09 20.53
N LEU A 991 7.69 20.25 21.83
CA LEU A 991 9.07 20.42 22.27
C LEU A 991 9.90 19.14 22.08
N ILE A 992 9.34 17.96 22.38
CA ILE A 992 9.99 16.66 22.18
C ILE A 992 10.28 16.40 20.70
N ASP A 993 9.29 16.59 19.83
CA ASP A 993 9.40 16.38 18.37
C ASP A 993 10.48 17.28 17.76
N LEU A 994 10.59 18.53 18.23
CA LEU A 994 11.63 19.49 17.83
C LEU A 994 12.99 19.24 18.53
N GLY A 995 13.12 18.22 19.37
CA GLY A 995 14.37 17.91 20.09
C GLY A 995 14.77 19.00 21.09
N LEU A 996 13.81 19.51 21.86
CA LEU A 996 13.96 20.53 22.90
C LEU A 996 13.56 19.94 24.28
N SER A 997 14.43 20.10 25.27
CA SER A 997 14.20 19.59 26.64
C SER A 997 13.14 20.38 27.44
N GLU A 998 12.61 19.78 28.51
CA GLU A 998 11.65 20.44 29.41
C GLU A 998 12.19 21.73 30.04
N LEU A 999 13.52 21.89 30.15
CA LEU A 999 14.18 23.08 30.70
C LEU A 999 13.80 24.37 29.94
N TYR A 1000 13.45 24.27 28.66
CA TYR A 1000 12.98 25.41 27.87
C TYR A 1000 11.59 25.94 28.29
N LEU A 1001 10.82 25.18 29.08
CA LEU A 1001 9.58 25.68 29.70
C LEU A 1001 9.85 26.61 30.90
N ALA A 1002 11.03 26.55 31.50
CA ALA A 1002 11.42 27.38 32.64
C ALA A 1002 11.96 28.77 32.22
N ASP A 1003 12.62 28.87 31.06
CA ASP A 1003 13.13 30.14 30.52
C ASP A 1003 12.67 30.42 29.08
N LYS A 1004 11.70 31.34 28.98
CA LYS A 1004 11.17 31.86 27.71
C LYS A 1004 12.24 32.56 26.84
N ASN A 1005 13.25 33.20 27.42
CA ASN A 1005 14.33 33.83 26.63
C ASN A 1005 15.22 32.76 25.99
N LEU A 1006 15.52 31.69 26.73
CA LEU A 1006 16.31 30.55 26.24
C LEU A 1006 15.56 29.77 25.15
N LEU A 1007 14.23 29.59 25.28
CA LEU A 1007 13.38 29.02 24.24
C LEU A 1007 13.38 29.90 22.98
N LEU A 1008 13.04 31.19 23.09
CA LEU A 1008 12.96 32.10 21.96
C LEU A 1008 14.28 32.26 21.20
N SER A 1009 15.39 32.41 21.92
CA SER A 1009 16.72 32.49 21.31
C SER A 1009 17.11 31.19 20.61
N THR A 1010 16.66 30.03 21.09
CA THR A 1010 16.89 28.73 20.42
C THR A 1010 16.03 28.60 19.15
N LEU A 1011 14.76 29.00 19.18
CA LEU A 1011 13.86 28.95 18.02
C LEU A 1011 14.33 29.88 16.90
N TYR A 1012 14.57 31.17 17.19
CA TYR A 1012 15.03 32.12 16.17
C TYR A 1012 16.46 31.83 15.69
N LYS A 1013 17.33 31.25 16.54
CA LYS A 1013 18.62 30.73 16.07
C LYS A 1013 18.43 29.58 15.08
N ARG A 1014 17.55 28.60 15.33
CA ARG A 1014 17.30 27.50 14.38
C ARG A 1014 16.68 27.96 13.07
N CYS A 1015 15.84 29.00 13.08
CA CYS A 1015 15.39 29.64 11.84
C CYS A 1015 16.57 30.24 11.05
N ARG A 1016 17.40 31.08 11.71
CA ARG A 1016 18.54 31.77 11.09
C ARG A 1016 19.62 30.80 10.60
N ASP A 1017 19.82 29.70 11.31
CA ASP A 1017 20.82 28.67 11.00
C ASP A 1017 20.24 27.58 10.05
N SER A 1018 19.22 27.92 9.26
CA SER A 1018 18.66 27.08 8.19
C SER A 1018 19.38 27.33 6.85
N ASP A 1019 19.08 26.50 5.85
CA ASP A 1019 19.71 26.58 4.52
C ASP A 1019 19.14 27.71 3.63
N ASP A 1020 18.07 28.40 4.06
CA ASP A 1020 17.45 29.51 3.31
C ASP A 1020 18.11 30.86 3.62
N ALA A 1021 18.62 31.51 2.57
CA ALA A 1021 19.26 32.81 2.64
C ALA A 1021 18.28 33.96 2.98
N ASP A 1022 17.02 33.89 2.55
CA ASP A 1022 16.06 34.97 2.75
C ASP A 1022 15.57 35.02 4.21
N SER A 1023 15.47 33.87 4.89
CA SER A 1023 15.18 33.78 6.32
C SER A 1023 16.25 34.40 7.23
N TYR A 1024 17.50 34.47 6.76
CA TYR A 1024 18.64 34.83 7.61
C TYR A 1024 18.50 36.22 8.23
N LEU A 1025 18.02 37.20 7.46
CA LEU A 1025 17.83 38.58 7.93
C LEU A 1025 16.69 38.72 8.95
N PRO A 1026 15.42 38.34 8.67
CA PRO A 1026 14.33 38.47 9.62
C PRO A 1026 14.56 37.67 10.91
N CYS A 1027 15.11 36.45 10.81
CA CYS A 1027 15.39 35.65 12.01
C CYS A 1027 16.62 36.15 12.80
N SER A 1028 17.62 36.76 12.15
CA SER A 1028 18.66 37.53 12.86
C SER A 1028 18.10 38.72 13.62
N LEU A 1029 17.15 39.47 13.02
CA LEU A 1029 16.51 40.63 13.66
C LEU A 1029 15.62 40.23 14.84
N ALA A 1030 14.87 39.12 14.73
CA ALA A 1030 14.09 38.57 15.84
C ALA A 1030 14.99 38.04 16.98
N LEU A 1031 16.10 37.39 16.65
CA LEU A 1031 17.10 36.97 17.63
C LEU A 1031 17.74 38.18 18.36
N LEU A 1032 18.07 39.26 17.62
CA LEU A 1032 18.57 40.51 18.19
C LEU A 1032 17.53 41.16 19.14
N LYS A 1033 16.26 41.20 18.75
CA LYS A 1033 15.13 41.68 19.57
C LYS A 1033 15.01 40.91 20.91
N VAL A 1034 15.26 39.59 20.91
CA VAL A 1034 15.31 38.79 22.15
C VAL A 1034 16.51 39.19 23.02
N PHE A 1035 17.71 39.35 22.43
CA PHE A 1035 18.89 39.79 23.18
C PHE A 1035 18.74 41.21 23.76
N LEU A 1036 18.14 42.14 23.01
CA LEU A 1036 17.87 43.51 23.49
C LEU A 1036 16.90 43.52 24.68
N ARG A 1037 15.79 42.75 24.62
CA ARG A 1037 14.85 42.59 25.75
C ARG A 1037 15.48 41.91 26.98
N SER A 1038 16.43 41.01 26.76
CA SER A 1038 17.21 40.41 27.85
C SER A 1038 18.15 41.45 28.48
N PHE A 1039 18.89 42.19 27.65
CA PHE A 1039 19.77 43.27 28.10
C PHE A 1039 19.02 44.36 28.86
N GLU A 1040 17.85 44.80 28.38
CA GLU A 1040 17.00 45.78 29.05
C GLU A 1040 16.61 45.31 30.48
N LYS A 1041 16.13 44.08 30.64
CA LYS A 1041 15.82 43.51 31.96
C LYS A 1041 17.04 43.49 32.89
N HIS A 1042 18.19 43.04 32.39
CA HIS A 1042 19.43 42.98 33.18
C HIS A 1042 20.00 44.36 33.50
N TYR A 1043 19.90 45.32 32.57
CA TYR A 1043 20.34 46.70 32.74
C TYR A 1043 19.46 47.44 33.75
N VAL A 1044 18.13 47.36 33.63
CA VAL A 1044 17.20 47.95 34.62
C VAL A 1044 17.41 47.32 36.00
N ALA A 1045 17.58 45.99 36.09
CA ALA A 1045 17.88 45.32 37.36
C ALA A 1045 19.27 45.72 37.93
N ALA A 1046 20.27 45.98 37.09
CA ALA A 1046 21.57 46.48 37.51
C ALA A 1046 21.50 47.93 37.98
N VAL A 1047 20.83 48.82 37.23
CA VAL A 1047 20.62 50.23 37.60
C VAL A 1047 19.83 50.35 38.91
N ILE A 1048 18.80 49.52 39.13
CA ILE A 1048 18.07 49.47 40.41
C ILE A 1048 18.98 48.98 41.54
N LYS A 1049 19.78 47.93 41.34
CA LYS A 1049 20.72 47.45 42.37
C LYS A 1049 21.80 48.48 42.71
N VAL A 1050 22.32 49.18 41.69
CA VAL A 1050 23.33 50.24 41.87
C VAL A 1050 22.72 51.46 42.55
N SER A 1051 21.52 51.92 42.17
CA SER A 1051 20.88 53.07 42.80
C SER A 1051 20.46 52.79 44.25
N VAL A 1052 19.99 51.57 44.55
CA VAL A 1052 19.75 51.11 45.93
C VAL A 1052 21.06 51.04 46.72
N ALA A 1053 22.14 50.47 46.16
CA ALA A 1053 23.44 50.45 46.84
C ALA A 1053 24.00 51.85 47.10
N VAL A 1054 23.90 52.76 46.13
CA VAL A 1054 24.27 54.17 46.30
C VAL A 1054 23.41 54.85 47.36
N ALA A 1055 22.10 54.62 47.41
CA ALA A 1055 21.23 55.16 48.45
C ALA A 1055 21.61 54.64 49.86
N VAL A 1056 21.89 53.34 49.98
CA VAL A 1056 22.30 52.68 51.25
C VAL A 1056 23.68 53.14 51.74
N VAL A 1057 24.59 53.56 50.85
CA VAL A 1057 25.90 54.12 51.22
C VAL A 1057 25.85 55.64 51.44
N ALA A 1058 25.09 56.36 50.63
CA ALA A 1058 24.96 57.82 50.69
C ALA A 1058 24.18 58.29 51.93
N THR A 1059 23.14 57.57 52.36
CA THR A 1059 22.33 57.95 53.53
C THR A 1059 23.10 57.97 54.86
N PRO A 1060 23.87 56.94 55.28
CA PRO A 1060 24.67 57.02 56.50
C PRO A 1060 25.85 58.00 56.38
N THR A 1061 26.44 58.17 55.19
CA THR A 1061 27.54 59.15 55.03
C THR A 1061 27.04 60.58 55.10
N LEU A 1062 25.89 60.91 54.51
CA LEU A 1062 25.20 62.20 54.72
C LEU A 1062 24.80 62.39 56.19
N LEU A 1063 24.30 61.36 56.87
CA LEU A 1063 23.96 61.44 58.29
C LEU A 1063 25.20 61.76 59.14
N VAL A 1064 26.33 61.11 58.89
CA VAL A 1064 27.61 61.36 59.57
C VAL A 1064 28.14 62.77 59.27
N ILE A 1065 28.02 63.26 58.04
CA ILE A 1065 28.40 64.63 57.68
C ILE A 1065 27.50 65.65 58.39
N VAL A 1066 26.18 65.45 58.41
CA VAL A 1066 25.23 66.34 59.10
C VAL A 1066 25.47 66.34 60.61
N LEU A 1067 25.69 65.17 61.22
CA LEU A 1067 26.08 65.05 62.63
C LEU A 1067 27.43 65.73 62.92
N GLY A 1068 28.40 65.61 62.02
CA GLY A 1068 29.70 66.29 62.12
C GLY A 1068 29.60 67.82 62.01
N VAL A 1069 28.71 68.33 61.16
CA VAL A 1069 28.43 69.77 61.02
C VAL A 1069 27.65 70.31 62.24
N LEU A 1070 26.67 69.55 62.76
CA LEU A 1070 25.97 69.90 64.00
C LEU A 1070 26.91 69.91 65.21
N ARG A 1071 27.83 68.93 65.31
CA ARG A 1071 28.84 68.84 66.38
C ARG A 1071 29.94 69.90 66.28
N ARG A 1072 30.12 70.53 65.11
CA ARG A 1072 30.97 71.73 64.93
C ARG A 1072 30.23 73.05 65.22
N ARG A 1073 28.96 73.00 65.62
CA ARG A 1073 28.13 74.19 65.95
C ARG A 1073 27.87 74.37 67.45
N THR A 1074 28.55 73.59 68.30
CA THR A 1074 28.41 73.63 69.76
C THR A 1074 29.65 74.15 70.48
N ASP A 1075 30.77 74.34 69.76
CA ASP A 1075 32.07 74.73 70.31
C ASP A 1075 32.49 76.12 69.77
N ASP A 1076 31.81 77.18 70.21
CA ASP A 1076 32.22 78.59 70.03
C ASP A 1076 31.81 79.40 71.29
N PRO A 1077 32.76 79.75 72.18
CA PRO A 1077 32.51 80.61 73.35
C PRO A 1077 32.95 82.07 73.11
N GLU A 1078 32.18 83.00 73.69
CA GLU A 1078 32.56 84.40 74.00
C GLU A 1078 33.12 85.32 72.87
N SER A 1079 32.21 86.06 72.20
CA SER A 1079 32.35 87.51 71.97
C SER A 1079 31.01 88.18 71.62
#